data_AF-A0A8B6EYH3-F1
#
_entry.id   AF-A0A8B6EYH3-F1
#
_cell.length_a   1.000
_cell.length_b   1.000
_cell.length_c   1.000
_cell.angle_alpha   90.00
_cell.angle_beta   90.00
_cell.angle_gamma   90.00
#
_symmetry.space_group_name_H-M   'P 1'
#
loop_
_entity.id
_entity.type
_entity.pdbx_description
1 polymer ?
#
loop_
_entity_poly.entity_id
_entity_poly.type
_entity_poly.pdbx_seq_one_letter_code
_entity_poly.pdbx_strand_id
1 'polypeptide(L)'
;MCVPSTSIALYSKIAKAIQLEKKQLFQQWNSSIIGMRRRDEAHSAMNEALEQQLQKVLSLETEIEGYKKSIFKEQEQNEKLTLILNKTERDIETVKKQLTQCQAKHDALKAEYATYTRMLHETEQALNRAMTDKTLRLNELNALRKQIEREYLEKVNLEDEIMEKMRSQLTMDKAAHYTKKLTGKRRDLTKQLETSMAEVENQISRDTLEISNVQTRIERLNKVMEQMDEEIAQRNEIINKSEGEIIRRNAIIERKQNVIDQYNKKLEVLITNAGGVELGPLEIQINSLQKSIDGMIQEITELQQIWLRQQSELVRLAKDKEEQMVDVEKLKKQLTILLQKKIRTEGDIDHERRETYDIERGISVMQNDMLKLNQLMHRQSGTHHELKQNNILLENDFIGALKEAELESIELQTSLDGVKEEKERLLNSLVESERQIMLWEKKTQLARETRAAVDSEVGQGEIKAMKAEIHRMQVRYAQLMKNQEKMIQEMEKAVSRRDTIVTRGDASQKVNKKVLTKGTFERQMGELRKKIKVTITEANSCDGEINELRDHQTDLSQQLEQRQINVQQLQGEADTLDSDVENMVELKQKNMTELLGKQQKMKYFQQAKDGKYTMLCKSDSTLEAENSKQVDRLQTLSAIVDKLNQEFPHVQPALRKVTLALSSRIDVADD
;
A
#
# COMPACT_ATOMS: atom_id res chain seq x y z
N MET A 1 103.95 -165.83 4.27
CA MET A 1 102.53 -165.86 4.68
C MET A 1 101.95 -164.47 4.43
N CYS A 2 101.66 -164.06 3.20
CA CYS A 2 100.45 -164.34 2.39
C CYS A 2 99.15 -163.76 2.96
N VAL A 3 98.94 -162.44 2.87
CA VAL A 3 97.72 -161.78 2.33
C VAL A 3 98.15 -160.40 1.77
N PRO A 4 97.72 -159.94 0.57
CA PRO A 4 98.33 -158.80 -0.12
C PRO A 4 97.92 -157.42 0.44
N SER A 5 98.94 -156.59 0.66
CA SER A 5 98.94 -155.19 1.14
C SER A 5 98.15 -154.17 0.28
N THR A 6 97.52 -154.62 -0.82
CA THR A 6 96.81 -153.75 -1.79
C THR A 6 95.33 -153.53 -1.46
N SER A 7 94.66 -154.42 -0.71
CA SER A 7 93.21 -154.31 -0.46
C SER A 7 92.84 -153.32 0.66
N ILE A 8 93.64 -153.23 1.73
CA ILE A 8 93.42 -152.29 2.86
C ILE A 8 93.69 -150.83 2.41
N ALA A 9 94.67 -150.63 1.54
CA ALA A 9 94.96 -149.32 0.95
C ALA A 9 93.83 -148.84 0.03
N LEU A 10 93.16 -149.76 -0.69
CA LEU A 10 92.02 -149.44 -1.55
C LEU A 10 90.79 -149.04 -0.73
N TYR A 11 90.45 -149.79 0.33
CA TYR A 11 89.36 -149.44 1.24
C TYR A 11 89.61 -148.12 1.98
N SER A 12 90.84 -147.83 2.40
CA SER A 12 91.21 -146.54 2.99
C SER A 12 91.07 -145.39 1.99
N LYS A 13 91.43 -145.59 0.72
CA LYS A 13 91.22 -144.61 -0.36
C LYS A 13 89.73 -144.37 -0.64
N ILE A 14 88.91 -145.42 -0.70
CA ILE A 14 87.46 -145.31 -0.91
C ILE A 14 86.78 -144.63 0.27
N ALA A 15 87.12 -145.00 1.51
CA ALA A 15 86.60 -144.34 2.71
C ALA A 15 87.00 -142.86 2.77
N LYS A 16 88.24 -142.51 2.41
CA LYS A 16 88.68 -141.11 2.30
C LYS A 16 87.96 -140.36 1.17
N ALA A 17 87.69 -141.01 0.04
CA ALA A 17 86.93 -140.41 -1.06
C ALA A 17 85.47 -140.16 -0.66
N ILE A 18 84.80 -141.13 -0.02
CA ILE A 18 83.44 -140.96 0.51
C ILE A 18 83.41 -139.89 1.60
N GLN A 19 84.42 -139.81 2.47
CA GLN A 19 84.52 -138.76 3.48
C GLN A 19 84.68 -137.37 2.84
N LEU A 20 85.48 -137.26 1.77
CA LEU A 20 85.68 -136.03 1.02
C LEU A 20 84.39 -135.60 0.32
N GLU A 21 83.70 -136.55 -0.32
CA GLU A 21 82.45 -136.33 -1.05
C GLU A 21 81.30 -135.96 -0.10
N LYS A 22 81.20 -136.63 1.06
CA LYS A 22 80.27 -136.24 2.14
C LYS A 22 80.56 -134.83 2.64
N LYS A 23 81.83 -134.46 2.79
CA LYS A 23 82.23 -133.10 3.24
C LYS A 23 81.92 -132.05 2.16
N GLN A 24 82.12 -132.37 0.88
CA GLN A 24 81.71 -131.52 -0.24
C GLN A 24 80.19 -131.36 -0.32
N LEU A 25 79.42 -132.44 -0.21
CA LEU A 25 77.96 -132.38 -0.18
C LEU A 25 77.44 -131.57 1.01
N PHE A 26 78.04 -131.74 2.19
CA PHE A 26 77.67 -130.94 3.36
C PHE A 26 78.02 -129.46 3.20
N GLN A 27 79.15 -129.14 2.55
CA GLN A 27 79.48 -127.76 2.20
C GLN A 27 78.52 -127.17 1.16
N GLN A 28 78.17 -127.92 0.11
CA GLN A 28 77.21 -127.50 -0.92
C GLN A 28 75.81 -127.30 -0.33
N TRP A 29 75.39 -128.19 0.57
CA TRP A 29 74.11 -128.09 1.28
C TRP A 29 74.11 -126.89 2.23
N ASN A 30 75.16 -126.68 3.02
CA ASN A 30 75.31 -125.48 3.85
C ASN A 30 75.32 -124.20 3.02
N SER A 31 75.99 -124.18 1.86
CA SER A 31 75.94 -123.01 0.97
C SER A 31 74.55 -122.78 0.39
N SER A 32 73.80 -123.85 0.10
CA SER A 32 72.42 -123.76 -0.40
C SER A 32 71.47 -123.25 0.68
N ILE A 33 71.62 -123.69 1.94
CA ILE A 33 70.85 -123.19 3.09
C ILE A 33 71.17 -121.72 3.36
N ILE A 34 72.44 -121.34 3.35
CA ILE A 34 72.85 -119.93 3.51
C ILE A 34 72.29 -119.08 2.36
N GLY A 35 72.32 -119.59 1.14
CA GLY A 35 71.74 -118.93 -0.04
C GLY A 35 70.21 -118.83 0.00
N MET A 36 69.52 -119.82 0.58
CA MET A 36 68.07 -119.78 0.80
C MET A 36 67.72 -118.75 1.89
N ARG A 37 68.43 -118.78 3.03
CA ARG A 37 68.24 -117.82 4.12
C ARG A 37 68.48 -116.38 3.68
N ARG A 38 69.54 -116.11 2.89
CA ARG A 38 69.77 -114.77 2.33
C ARG A 38 68.67 -114.32 1.37
N ARG A 39 68.09 -115.25 0.59
CA ARG A 39 66.95 -114.94 -0.29
C ARG A 39 65.68 -114.67 0.51
N ASP A 40 65.42 -115.44 1.56
CA ASP A 40 64.28 -115.22 2.45
C ASP A 40 64.42 -113.89 3.20
N GLU A 41 65.63 -113.55 3.68
CA GLU A 41 65.94 -112.26 4.29
C GLU A 41 65.76 -111.10 3.28
N ALA A 42 66.22 -111.25 2.03
CA ALA A 42 66.01 -110.26 0.98
C ALA A 42 64.54 -110.11 0.58
N HIS A 43 63.79 -111.21 0.51
CA HIS A 43 62.36 -111.20 0.23
C HIS A 43 61.56 -110.56 1.36
N SER A 44 61.92 -110.84 2.62
CA SER A 44 61.34 -110.18 3.79
C SER A 44 61.61 -108.68 3.77
N ALA A 45 62.84 -108.26 3.48
CA ALA A 45 63.19 -106.85 3.36
C ALA A 45 62.45 -106.15 2.19
N MET A 46 62.27 -106.86 1.06
CA MET A 46 61.50 -106.34 -0.08
C MET A 46 60.01 -106.20 0.26
N ASN A 47 59.42 -107.17 0.96
CA ASN A 47 58.03 -107.09 1.43
C ASN A 47 57.83 -105.96 2.44
N GLU A 48 58.77 -105.80 3.38
CA GLU A 48 58.73 -104.69 4.34
C GLU A 48 58.85 -103.34 3.63
N ALA A 49 59.74 -103.21 2.64
CA ALA A 49 59.84 -102.01 1.82
C ALA A 49 58.56 -101.75 1.01
N LEU A 50 57.93 -102.78 0.46
CA LEU A 50 56.66 -102.68 -0.26
C LEU A 50 55.54 -102.21 0.67
N GLU A 51 55.44 -102.77 1.88
CA GLU A 51 54.45 -102.37 2.88
C GLU A 51 54.65 -100.91 3.31
N GLN A 52 55.91 -100.47 3.50
CA GLN A 52 56.24 -99.06 3.76
C GLN A 52 55.83 -98.14 2.60
N GLN A 53 56.01 -98.56 1.35
CA GLN A 53 55.56 -97.76 0.20
C GLN A 53 54.04 -97.70 0.11
N LEU A 54 53.33 -98.80 0.35
CA LEU A 54 51.87 -98.81 0.42
C LEU A 54 51.34 -97.89 1.52
N GLN A 55 51.98 -97.87 2.69
CA GLN A 55 51.64 -96.94 3.77
C GLN A 55 51.88 -95.47 3.36
N LYS A 56 52.96 -95.17 2.63
CA LYS A 56 53.21 -93.81 2.09
C LYS A 56 52.19 -93.40 1.04
N VAL A 57 51.78 -94.33 0.17
CA VAL A 57 50.72 -94.06 -0.81
C VAL A 57 49.42 -93.74 -0.09
N LEU A 58 49.03 -94.54 0.91
CA LEU A 58 47.86 -94.27 1.73
C LEU A 58 47.94 -92.91 2.45
N SER A 59 49.10 -92.54 3.01
CA SER A 59 49.25 -91.23 3.65
C SER A 59 49.09 -90.09 2.64
N LEU A 60 49.70 -90.21 1.45
CA LEU A 60 49.57 -89.22 0.38
C LEU A 60 48.12 -89.12 -0.13
N GLU A 61 47.40 -90.24 -0.25
CA GLU A 61 45.97 -90.24 -0.59
C GLU A 61 45.14 -89.51 0.46
N THR A 62 45.42 -89.70 1.76
CA THR A 62 44.74 -88.96 2.83
C THR A 62 45.07 -87.47 2.81
N GLU A 63 46.31 -87.09 2.49
CA GLU A 63 46.72 -85.70 2.32
C GLU A 63 46.03 -85.05 1.12
N ILE A 64 45.98 -85.74 -0.02
CA ILE A 64 45.25 -85.29 -1.22
C ILE A 64 43.77 -85.06 -0.90
N GLU A 65 43.14 -85.99 -0.18
CA GLU A 65 41.74 -85.84 0.23
C GLU A 65 41.55 -84.68 1.22
N GLY A 66 42.51 -84.45 2.12
CA GLY A 66 42.56 -83.28 2.98
C GLY A 66 42.66 -81.97 2.20
N TYR A 67 43.55 -81.90 1.20
CA TYR A 67 43.70 -80.74 0.33
C TYR A 67 42.46 -80.49 -0.52
N LYS A 68 41.82 -81.53 -1.09
CA LYS A 68 40.56 -81.40 -1.82
C LYS A 68 39.46 -80.77 -0.96
N LYS A 69 39.31 -81.23 0.28
CA LYS A 69 38.35 -80.65 1.23
C LYS A 69 38.67 -79.19 1.56
N SER A 70 39.95 -78.85 1.68
CA SER A 70 40.37 -77.46 1.90
C SER A 70 40.05 -76.59 0.67
N ILE A 71 40.39 -77.06 -0.54
CA ILE A 71 40.09 -76.35 -1.80
C ILE A 71 38.59 -76.10 -1.94
N PHE A 72 37.75 -77.10 -1.64
CA PHE A 72 36.31 -76.94 -1.72
C PHE A 72 35.79 -75.88 -0.73
N LYS A 73 36.31 -75.85 0.51
CA LYS A 73 35.95 -74.81 1.48
C LYS A 73 36.39 -73.42 1.02
N GLU A 74 37.58 -73.29 0.44
CA GLU A 74 38.06 -72.02 -0.10
C GLU A 74 37.25 -71.58 -1.33
N GLN A 75 36.82 -72.52 -2.18
CA GLN A 75 35.91 -72.24 -3.30
C GLN A 75 34.54 -71.75 -2.81
N GLU A 76 33.94 -72.42 -1.81
CA GLU A 76 32.68 -71.98 -1.21
C GLU A 76 32.81 -70.60 -0.56
N GLN A 77 33.94 -70.31 0.09
CA GLN A 77 34.23 -68.97 0.61
C GLN A 77 34.38 -67.94 -0.51
N ASN A 78 35.07 -68.27 -1.60
CA ASN A 78 35.24 -67.39 -2.75
C ASN A 78 33.90 -67.07 -3.43
N GLU A 79 33.01 -68.06 -3.59
CA GLU A 79 31.65 -67.85 -4.11
C GLU A 79 30.85 -66.91 -3.20
N LYS A 80 30.91 -67.10 -1.88
CA LYS A 80 30.27 -66.21 -0.91
C LYS A 80 30.81 -64.78 -1.01
N LEU A 81 32.14 -64.61 -1.08
CA LEU A 81 32.78 -63.31 -1.22
C LEU A 81 32.41 -62.63 -2.55
N THR A 82 32.34 -63.39 -3.64
CA THR A 82 31.94 -62.88 -4.96
C THR A 82 30.48 -62.43 -4.96
N LEU A 83 29.59 -63.16 -4.28
CA LEU A 83 28.19 -62.76 -4.13
C LEU A 83 28.05 -61.47 -3.31
N ILE A 84 28.81 -61.34 -2.22
CA ILE A 84 28.87 -60.11 -1.42
C ILE A 84 29.40 -58.95 -2.26
N LEU A 85 30.50 -59.15 -2.99
CA LEU A 85 31.10 -58.14 -3.87
C LEU A 85 30.07 -57.63 -4.88
N ASN A 86 29.44 -58.55 -5.64
CA ASN A 86 28.43 -58.19 -6.63
C ASN A 86 27.23 -57.46 -6.01
N LYS A 87 26.84 -57.79 -4.77
CA LYS A 87 25.78 -57.06 -4.06
C LYS A 87 26.25 -55.65 -3.71
N THR A 88 27.43 -55.52 -3.12
CA THR A 88 28.00 -54.22 -2.75
C THR A 88 28.23 -53.31 -3.96
N GLU A 89 28.63 -53.86 -5.11
CA GLU A 89 28.78 -53.09 -6.35
C GLU A 89 27.45 -52.53 -6.84
N ARG A 90 26.37 -53.31 -6.82
CA ARG A 90 25.02 -52.83 -7.16
C ARG A 90 24.52 -51.77 -6.18
N ASP A 91 24.79 -51.95 -4.90
CA ASP A 91 24.43 -50.98 -3.87
C ASP A 91 25.19 -49.66 -4.11
N ILE A 92 26.50 -49.72 -4.43
CA ILE A 92 27.32 -48.57 -4.80
C ILE A 92 26.78 -47.87 -6.06
N GLU A 93 26.42 -48.62 -7.11
CA GLU A 93 25.83 -48.05 -8.32
C GLU A 93 24.50 -47.34 -8.04
N THR A 94 23.65 -47.94 -7.19
CA THR A 94 22.36 -47.35 -6.80
C THR A 94 22.56 -46.06 -6.02
N VAL A 95 23.49 -46.05 -5.05
CA VAL A 95 23.83 -44.86 -4.26
C VAL A 95 24.45 -43.77 -5.15
N LYS A 96 25.33 -44.13 -6.10
CA LYS A 96 25.87 -43.16 -7.09
C LYS A 96 24.75 -42.52 -7.91
N LYS A 97 23.78 -43.31 -8.38
CA LYS A 97 22.63 -42.78 -9.13
C LYS A 97 21.80 -41.83 -8.27
N GLN A 98 21.49 -42.21 -7.03
CA GLN A 98 20.77 -41.33 -6.09
C GLN A 98 21.55 -40.04 -5.81
N LEU A 99 22.87 -40.11 -5.63
CA LEU A 99 23.73 -38.95 -5.44
C LEU A 99 23.67 -37.99 -6.63
N THR A 100 23.74 -38.52 -7.87
CA THR A 100 23.61 -37.67 -9.07
C THR A 100 22.23 -37.02 -9.18
N GLN A 101 21.16 -37.70 -8.78
CA GLN A 101 19.81 -37.13 -8.75
C GLN A 101 19.69 -36.04 -7.68
N CYS A 102 20.21 -36.27 -6.48
CA CYS A 102 20.25 -35.26 -5.42
C CYS A 102 21.06 -34.03 -5.84
N GLN A 103 22.20 -34.23 -6.51
CA GLN A 103 23.00 -33.13 -7.04
C GLN A 103 22.25 -32.32 -8.10
N ALA A 104 21.59 -32.99 -9.06
CA ALA A 104 20.79 -32.30 -10.06
C ALA A 104 19.62 -31.49 -9.44
N LYS A 105 18.96 -32.03 -8.42
CA LYS A 105 17.94 -31.31 -7.66
C LYS A 105 18.52 -30.10 -6.91
N HIS A 106 19.69 -30.27 -6.29
CA HIS A 106 20.37 -29.18 -5.60
C HIS A 106 20.74 -28.05 -6.56
N ASP A 107 21.29 -28.37 -7.74
CA ASP A 107 21.67 -27.39 -8.75
C ASP A 107 20.44 -26.67 -9.34
N ALA A 108 19.33 -27.37 -9.54
CA ALA A 108 18.06 -26.78 -9.94
C ALA A 108 17.51 -25.80 -8.90
N LEU A 109 17.43 -26.23 -7.62
CA LEU A 109 17.00 -25.36 -6.52
C LEU A 109 17.90 -24.14 -6.34
N LYS A 110 19.21 -24.30 -6.55
CA LYS A 110 20.17 -23.19 -6.49
C LYS A 110 19.94 -22.18 -7.62
N ALA A 111 19.60 -22.65 -8.82
CA ALA A 111 19.23 -21.78 -9.94
C ALA A 111 17.91 -21.04 -9.66
N GLU A 112 16.89 -21.73 -9.16
CA GLU A 112 15.62 -21.13 -8.75
C GLU A 112 15.83 -20.06 -7.67
N TYR A 113 16.60 -20.38 -6.63
CA TYR A 113 16.94 -19.42 -5.57
C TYR A 113 17.60 -18.15 -6.15
N ALA A 114 18.57 -18.30 -7.05
CA ALA A 114 19.21 -17.16 -7.70
C ALA A 114 18.22 -16.31 -8.52
N THR A 115 17.24 -16.93 -9.19
CA THR A 115 16.18 -16.19 -9.89
C THR A 115 15.26 -15.45 -8.93
N TYR A 116 14.85 -16.07 -7.81
CA TYR A 116 14.03 -15.41 -6.79
C TYR A 116 14.78 -14.26 -6.13
N THR A 117 16.06 -14.40 -5.82
CA THR A 117 16.88 -13.30 -5.28
C THR A 117 16.95 -12.13 -6.25
N ARG A 118 17.10 -12.39 -7.55
CA ARG A 118 17.12 -11.33 -8.57
C ARG A 118 15.75 -10.64 -8.70
N MET A 119 14.67 -11.40 -8.76
CA MET A 119 13.31 -10.85 -8.81
C MET A 119 12.98 -10.03 -7.56
N LEU A 120 13.41 -10.49 -6.38
CA LEU A 120 13.27 -9.74 -5.14
C LEU A 120 14.01 -8.41 -5.21
N HIS A 121 15.27 -8.41 -5.66
CA HIS A 121 16.03 -7.17 -5.80
C HIS A 121 15.40 -6.19 -6.80
N GLU A 122 14.90 -6.69 -7.93
CA GLU A 122 14.21 -5.89 -8.94
C GLU A 122 12.88 -5.31 -8.40
N THR A 123 12.12 -6.08 -7.63
CA THR A 123 10.87 -5.60 -7.00
C THR A 123 11.12 -4.61 -5.86
N GLU A 124 12.15 -4.81 -5.04
CA GLU A 124 12.61 -3.84 -4.02
C GLU A 124 13.06 -2.53 -4.68
N GLN A 125 13.79 -2.59 -5.79
CA GLN A 125 14.20 -1.39 -6.52
C GLN A 125 12.99 -0.66 -7.13
N ALA A 126 12.03 -1.39 -7.71
CA ALA A 126 10.81 -0.81 -8.23
C ALA A 126 9.96 -0.16 -7.12
N LEU A 127 9.86 -0.81 -5.96
CA LEU A 127 9.17 -0.28 -4.78
C LEU A 127 9.83 1.01 -4.29
N ASN A 128 11.16 1.04 -4.22
CA ASN A 128 11.91 2.25 -3.84
C ASN A 128 11.65 3.41 -4.81
N ARG A 129 11.63 3.16 -6.13
CA ARG A 129 11.27 4.18 -7.14
C ARG A 129 9.83 4.68 -6.95
N ALA A 130 8.88 3.77 -6.71
CA ALA A 130 7.48 4.15 -6.45
C ALA A 130 7.34 4.96 -5.15
N MET A 131 8.10 4.63 -4.11
CA MET A 131 8.15 5.39 -2.86
C MET A 131 8.72 6.79 -3.08
N THR A 132 9.82 6.94 -3.83
CA THR A 132 10.35 8.27 -4.16
C THR A 132 9.36 9.09 -4.98
N ASP A 133 8.69 8.50 -5.97
CA ASP A 133 7.67 9.19 -6.76
C ASP A 133 6.48 9.64 -5.89
N LYS A 134 6.01 8.76 -4.99
CA LYS A 134 4.98 9.12 -4.02
C LYS A 134 5.39 10.31 -3.15
N THR A 135 6.62 10.34 -2.65
CA THR A 135 7.12 11.47 -1.85
C THR A 135 7.18 12.78 -2.66
N LEU A 136 7.62 12.72 -3.92
CA LEU A 136 7.63 13.88 -4.81
C LEU A 136 6.21 14.41 -5.06
N ARG A 137 5.25 13.52 -5.37
CA ARG A 137 3.84 13.91 -5.58
C ARG A 137 3.20 14.48 -4.32
N LEU A 138 3.53 13.95 -3.14
CA LEU A 138 3.07 14.54 -1.87
C LEU A 138 3.63 15.94 -1.65
N ASN A 139 4.90 16.17 -1.99
CA ASN A 139 5.51 17.49 -1.89
C ASN A 139 4.87 18.49 -2.88
N GLU A 140 4.61 18.08 -4.12
CA GLU A 140 3.87 18.89 -5.11
C GLU A 140 2.45 19.23 -4.61
N LEU A 141 1.74 18.24 -4.07
CA LEU A 141 0.40 18.43 -3.54
C LEU A 141 0.38 19.40 -2.35
N ASN A 142 1.37 19.31 -1.46
CA ASN A 142 1.53 20.26 -0.35
C ASN A 142 1.87 21.68 -0.85
N ALA A 143 2.70 21.81 -1.90
CA ALA A 143 2.99 23.10 -2.51
C ALA A 143 1.74 23.73 -3.14
N LEU A 144 0.94 22.93 -3.86
CA LEU A 144 -0.33 23.38 -4.45
C LEU A 144 -1.35 23.78 -3.37
N ARG A 145 -1.45 23.03 -2.26
CA ARG A 145 -2.31 23.43 -1.12
C ARG A 145 -1.92 24.78 -0.54
N LYS A 146 -0.61 25.00 -0.30
CA LYS A 146 -0.10 26.31 0.15
C LYS A 146 -0.33 27.43 -0.87
N GLN A 147 -0.32 27.12 -2.16
CA GLN A 147 -0.67 28.09 -3.19
C GLN A 147 -2.16 28.44 -3.13
N ILE A 148 -3.04 27.44 -3.05
CA ILE A 148 -4.49 27.65 -2.92
C ILE A 148 -4.82 28.51 -1.68
N GLU A 149 -4.18 28.24 -0.54
CA GLU A 149 -4.37 29.05 0.68
C GLU A 149 -3.93 30.50 0.48
N ARG A 150 -2.81 30.75 -0.21
CA ARG A 150 -2.35 32.11 -0.52
C ARG A 150 -3.30 32.85 -1.46
N GLU A 151 -3.72 32.20 -2.55
CA GLU A 151 -4.69 32.75 -3.50
C GLU A 151 -6.03 33.04 -2.83
N TYR A 152 -6.47 32.16 -1.91
CA TYR A 152 -7.68 32.39 -1.12
C TYR A 152 -7.56 33.62 -0.22
N LEU A 153 -6.42 33.79 0.46
CA LEU A 153 -6.16 34.96 1.30
C LEU A 153 -6.14 36.25 0.46
N GLU A 154 -5.50 36.22 -0.71
CA GLU A 154 -5.47 37.35 -1.65
C GLU A 154 -6.86 37.70 -2.19
N LYS A 155 -7.68 36.68 -2.49
CA LYS A 155 -9.08 36.86 -2.85
C LYS A 155 -9.87 37.57 -1.73
N VAL A 156 -9.71 37.14 -0.48
CA VAL A 156 -10.40 37.79 0.67
C VAL A 156 -9.93 39.24 0.83
N ASN A 157 -8.63 39.51 0.72
CA ASN A 157 -8.11 40.88 0.78
C ASN A 157 -8.69 41.76 -0.33
N LEU A 158 -8.81 41.25 -1.56
CA LEU A 158 -9.45 41.96 -2.67
C LEU A 158 -10.94 42.20 -2.43
N GLU A 159 -11.66 41.23 -1.86
CA GLU A 159 -13.07 41.40 -1.45
C GLU A 159 -13.21 42.53 -0.41
N ASP A 160 -12.32 42.60 0.57
CA ASP A 160 -12.29 43.67 1.57
C ASP A 160 -11.96 45.04 0.95
N GLU A 161 -11.00 45.11 0.03
CA GLU A 161 -10.67 46.34 -0.71
C GLU A 161 -11.85 46.83 -1.55
N ILE A 162 -12.56 45.93 -2.23
CA ILE A 162 -13.77 46.25 -3.01
C ILE A 162 -14.85 46.80 -2.08
N MET A 163 -15.09 46.14 -0.94
CA MET A 163 -16.08 46.57 0.05
C MET A 163 -15.75 47.97 0.59
N GLU A 164 -14.48 48.25 0.86
CA GLU A 164 -14.05 49.56 1.34
C GLU A 164 -14.18 50.64 0.24
N LYS A 165 -13.86 50.32 -1.01
CA LYS A 165 -14.10 51.22 -2.16
C LYS A 165 -15.59 51.52 -2.33
N MET A 166 -16.46 50.52 -2.21
CA MET A 166 -17.91 50.72 -2.29
C MET A 166 -18.42 51.62 -1.14
N ARG A 167 -17.94 51.43 0.09
CA ARG A 167 -18.27 52.30 1.23
C ARG A 167 -17.81 53.73 1.02
N SER A 168 -16.60 53.92 0.51
CA SER A 168 -16.05 55.23 0.16
C SER A 168 -16.92 55.91 -0.91
N GLN A 169 -17.29 55.19 -1.96
CA GLN A 169 -18.14 55.72 -3.04
C GLN A 169 -19.54 56.10 -2.55
N LEU A 170 -20.19 55.27 -1.73
CA LEU A 170 -21.46 55.61 -1.09
C LEU A 170 -21.38 56.86 -0.22
N THR A 171 -20.24 57.06 0.46
CA THR A 171 -19.99 58.25 1.27
C THR A 171 -19.81 59.49 0.39
N MET A 172 -19.06 59.36 -0.71
CA MET A 172 -18.90 60.42 -1.71
C MET A 172 -20.24 60.79 -2.37
N ASP A 173 -21.08 59.82 -2.71
CA ASP A 173 -22.41 60.05 -3.28
C ASP A 173 -23.33 60.78 -2.30
N LYS A 174 -23.33 60.40 -1.01
CA LYS A 174 -24.06 61.13 0.03
C LYS A 174 -23.55 62.57 0.16
N ALA A 175 -22.23 62.77 0.13
CA ALA A 175 -21.63 64.10 0.16
C ALA A 175 -22.01 64.94 -1.08
N ALA A 176 -22.02 64.33 -2.27
CA ALA A 176 -22.44 64.97 -3.51
C ALA A 176 -23.93 65.37 -3.47
N HIS A 177 -24.81 64.48 -2.98
CA HIS A 177 -26.23 64.79 -2.79
C HIS A 177 -26.45 65.92 -1.78
N TYR A 178 -25.72 65.92 -0.67
CA TYR A 178 -25.77 66.99 0.33
C TYR A 178 -25.31 68.34 -0.27
N THR A 179 -24.18 68.33 -0.99
CA THR A 179 -23.67 69.51 -1.71
C THR A 179 -24.69 70.02 -2.71
N LYS A 180 -25.29 69.15 -3.54
CA LYS A 180 -26.36 69.51 -4.49
C LYS A 180 -27.56 70.16 -3.79
N LYS A 181 -27.97 69.63 -2.63
CA LYS A 181 -29.06 70.22 -1.82
C LYS A 181 -28.69 71.61 -1.29
N LEU A 182 -27.46 71.79 -0.83
CA LEU A 182 -26.93 73.09 -0.40
C LEU A 182 -26.86 74.09 -1.55
N THR A 183 -26.39 73.67 -2.72
CA THR A 183 -26.37 74.49 -3.94
C THR A 183 -27.79 74.88 -4.35
N GLY A 184 -28.76 73.97 -4.29
CA GLY A 184 -30.17 74.28 -4.54
C GLY A 184 -30.71 75.36 -3.60
N LYS A 185 -30.52 75.18 -2.28
CA LYS A 185 -30.90 76.20 -1.27
C LYS A 185 -30.24 77.55 -1.50
N ARG A 186 -28.94 77.56 -1.86
CA ARG A 186 -28.21 78.78 -2.20
C ARG A 186 -28.80 79.45 -3.44
N ARG A 187 -29.12 78.68 -4.48
CA ARG A 187 -29.74 79.20 -5.71
C ARG A 187 -31.13 79.79 -5.45
N ASP A 188 -31.95 79.14 -4.63
CA ASP A 188 -33.26 79.65 -4.24
C ASP A 188 -33.13 80.95 -3.45
N LEU A 189 -32.18 81.03 -2.50
CA LEU A 189 -31.87 82.25 -1.77
C LEU A 189 -31.39 83.37 -2.70
N THR A 190 -30.50 83.07 -3.65
CA THR A 190 -30.05 84.04 -4.66
C THR A 190 -31.24 84.57 -5.45
N LYS A 191 -32.13 83.70 -5.92
CA LYS A 191 -33.34 84.11 -6.67
C LYS A 191 -34.29 84.97 -5.83
N GLN A 192 -34.46 84.64 -4.55
CA GLN A 192 -35.25 85.46 -3.61
C GLN A 192 -34.62 86.85 -3.43
N LEU A 193 -33.30 86.91 -3.26
CA LEU A 193 -32.58 88.18 -3.16
C LEU A 193 -32.66 88.99 -4.45
N GLU A 194 -32.50 88.37 -5.62
CA GLU A 194 -32.70 89.02 -6.92
C GLU A 194 -34.12 89.58 -7.08
N THR A 195 -35.13 88.83 -6.64
CA THR A 195 -36.52 89.30 -6.66
C THR A 195 -36.71 90.49 -5.73
N SER A 196 -36.15 90.44 -4.51
CA SER A 196 -36.21 91.56 -3.56
C SER A 196 -35.44 92.79 -4.06
N MET A 197 -34.31 92.60 -4.76
CA MET A 197 -33.59 93.68 -5.40
C MET A 197 -34.43 94.34 -6.49
N ALA A 198 -35.09 93.55 -7.34
CA ALA A 198 -35.98 94.09 -8.36
C ALA A 198 -37.19 94.84 -7.76
N GLU A 199 -37.74 94.38 -6.63
CA GLU A 199 -38.79 95.10 -5.91
C GLU A 199 -38.30 96.45 -5.38
N VAL A 200 -37.09 96.49 -4.81
CA VAL A 200 -36.46 97.73 -4.32
C VAL A 200 -36.13 98.66 -5.48
N GLU A 201 -35.59 98.17 -6.60
CA GLU A 201 -35.34 98.96 -7.81
C GLU A 201 -36.63 99.56 -8.38
N ASN A 202 -37.72 98.79 -8.38
CA ASN A 202 -39.05 99.29 -8.76
C ASN A 202 -39.56 100.35 -7.79
N GLN A 203 -39.32 100.19 -6.48
CA GLN A 203 -39.68 101.20 -5.48
C GLN A 203 -38.89 102.48 -5.68
N ILE A 204 -37.57 102.40 -5.88
CA ILE A 204 -36.71 103.53 -6.20
C ILE A 204 -37.21 104.23 -7.47
N SER A 205 -37.60 103.49 -8.50
CA SER A 205 -38.14 104.04 -9.74
C SER A 205 -39.46 104.78 -9.51
N ARG A 206 -40.35 104.24 -8.67
CA ARG A 206 -41.61 104.91 -8.27
C ARG A 206 -41.34 106.19 -7.48
N ASP A 207 -40.46 106.13 -6.48
CA ASP A 207 -40.11 107.28 -5.66
C ASP A 207 -39.43 108.37 -6.52
N THR A 208 -38.59 107.98 -7.48
CA THR A 208 -37.97 108.91 -8.45
C THR A 208 -39.02 109.60 -9.34
N LEU A 209 -40.04 108.86 -9.78
CA LEU A 209 -41.16 109.44 -10.54
C LEU A 209 -41.98 110.41 -9.67
N GLU A 210 -42.26 110.06 -8.41
CA GLU A 210 -42.93 110.96 -7.46
C GLU A 210 -42.12 112.24 -7.21
N ILE A 211 -40.80 112.12 -7.01
CA ILE A 211 -39.91 113.28 -6.88
C ILE A 211 -40.00 114.18 -8.11
N SER A 212 -39.95 113.61 -9.32
CA SER A 212 -40.09 114.37 -10.57
C SER A 212 -41.45 115.07 -10.70
N ASN A 213 -42.54 114.39 -10.32
CA ASN A 213 -43.88 114.97 -10.29
C ASN A 213 -43.98 116.13 -9.29
N VAL A 214 -43.40 115.98 -8.10
CA VAL A 214 -43.35 117.04 -7.06
C VAL A 214 -42.49 118.21 -7.53
N GLN A 215 -41.33 117.95 -8.15
CA GLN A 215 -40.49 119.00 -8.74
C GLN A 215 -41.25 119.79 -9.81
N THR A 216 -41.95 119.10 -10.72
CA THR A 216 -42.80 119.74 -11.74
C THR A 216 -43.91 120.57 -11.11
N ARG A 217 -44.50 120.10 -10.00
CA ARG A 217 -45.51 120.83 -9.23
C ARG A 217 -44.92 122.09 -8.58
N ILE A 218 -43.73 122.00 -8.01
CA ILE A 218 -43.01 123.14 -7.41
C ILE A 218 -42.66 124.17 -8.48
N GLU A 219 -42.12 123.77 -9.63
CA GLU A 219 -41.83 124.68 -10.74
C GLU A 219 -43.08 125.42 -11.22
N ARG A 220 -44.21 124.71 -11.33
CA ARG A 220 -45.49 125.33 -11.68
C ARG A 220 -45.95 126.34 -10.62
N LEU A 221 -45.84 126.01 -9.34
CA LEU A 221 -46.19 126.92 -8.24
C LEU A 221 -45.27 128.15 -8.20
N ASN A 222 -43.98 127.98 -8.45
CA ASN A 222 -43.03 129.09 -8.56
C ASN A 222 -43.38 130.02 -9.71
N LYS A 223 -43.75 129.50 -10.89
CA LYS A 223 -44.24 130.32 -12.01
C LYS A 223 -45.50 131.11 -11.65
N VAL A 224 -46.43 130.49 -10.91
CA VAL A 224 -47.64 131.18 -10.43
C VAL A 224 -47.28 132.26 -9.40
N MET A 225 -46.30 132.01 -8.53
CA MET A 225 -45.81 132.99 -7.57
C MET A 225 -45.15 134.19 -8.27
N GLU A 226 -44.28 133.95 -9.27
CA GLU A 226 -43.69 135.02 -10.10
C GLU A 226 -44.76 135.85 -10.81
N GLN A 227 -45.80 135.20 -11.36
CA GLN A 227 -46.93 135.90 -11.97
C GLN A 227 -47.69 136.78 -10.96
N MET A 228 -47.92 136.28 -9.74
CA MET A 228 -48.58 137.04 -8.67
C MET A 228 -47.71 138.21 -8.20
N ASP A 229 -46.39 138.03 -8.09
CA ASP A 229 -45.46 139.11 -7.75
C ASP A 229 -45.41 140.19 -8.84
N GLU A 230 -45.49 139.80 -10.12
CA GLU A 230 -45.57 140.72 -11.24
C GLU A 230 -46.91 141.48 -11.27
N GLU A 231 -48.03 140.81 -10.98
CA GLU A 231 -49.34 141.45 -10.80
C GLU A 231 -49.33 142.44 -9.63
N ILE A 232 -48.69 142.09 -8.51
CA ILE A 232 -48.53 142.99 -7.35
C ILE A 232 -47.67 144.20 -7.72
N ALA A 233 -46.57 144.01 -8.46
CA ALA A 233 -45.73 145.10 -8.94
C ALA A 233 -46.50 146.05 -9.87
N GLN A 234 -47.26 145.51 -10.83
CA GLN A 234 -48.12 146.29 -11.71
C GLN A 234 -49.19 147.07 -10.94
N ARG A 235 -49.84 146.44 -9.94
CA ARG A 235 -50.82 147.13 -9.10
C ARG A 235 -50.19 148.22 -8.22
N ASN A 236 -49.00 147.99 -7.66
CA ASN A 236 -48.28 149.03 -6.91
C ASN A 236 -47.88 150.20 -7.80
N GLU A 237 -47.53 149.98 -9.06
CA GLU A 237 -47.27 151.06 -10.01
C GLU A 237 -48.53 151.87 -10.35
N ILE A 238 -49.68 151.21 -10.47
CA ILE A 238 -51.00 151.86 -10.62
C ILE A 238 -51.37 152.63 -9.35
N ILE A 239 -51.08 152.11 -8.15
CA ILE A 239 -51.33 152.79 -6.88
C ILE A 239 -50.45 154.05 -6.79
N ASN A 240 -49.15 153.97 -7.04
CA ASN A 240 -48.26 155.14 -7.05
C ASN A 240 -48.70 156.21 -8.07
N LYS A 241 -49.16 155.79 -9.26
CA LYS A 241 -49.72 156.71 -10.27
C LYS A 241 -51.04 157.33 -9.80
N SER A 242 -51.91 156.57 -9.16
CA SER A 242 -53.20 157.06 -8.68
C SER A 242 -53.09 157.95 -7.44
N GLU A 243 -52.19 157.67 -6.48
CA GLU A 243 -51.90 158.58 -5.36
C GLU A 243 -51.29 159.91 -5.84
N GLY A 244 -50.40 159.87 -6.84
CA GLY A 244 -49.83 161.07 -7.46
C GLY A 244 -50.86 161.92 -8.22
N GLU A 245 -51.85 161.28 -8.85
CA GLU A 245 -52.95 161.98 -9.52
C GLU A 245 -54.03 162.49 -8.55
N ILE A 246 -54.30 161.80 -7.44
CA ILE A 246 -55.28 162.23 -6.43
C ILE A 246 -54.85 163.54 -5.75
N ILE A 247 -53.56 163.68 -5.42
CA ILE A 247 -53.03 164.93 -4.84
C ILE A 247 -53.14 166.10 -5.83
N ARG A 248 -52.93 165.87 -7.14
CA ARG A 248 -53.04 166.91 -8.17
C ARG A 248 -54.49 167.23 -8.59
N ARG A 249 -55.39 166.23 -8.64
CA ARG A 249 -56.79 166.42 -9.04
C ARG A 249 -57.63 167.03 -7.93
N ASN A 250 -57.36 166.74 -6.65
CA ASN A 250 -58.05 167.45 -5.55
C ASN A 250 -57.78 168.97 -5.56
N ALA A 251 -56.61 169.42 -6.03
CA ALA A 251 -56.29 170.84 -6.13
C ALA A 251 -56.94 171.55 -7.36
N ILE A 252 -57.38 170.81 -8.38
CA ILE A 252 -57.89 171.34 -9.66
C ILE A 252 -59.42 171.18 -9.78
N ILE A 253 -60.01 170.15 -9.16
CA ILE A 253 -61.45 169.88 -9.16
C ILE A 253 -62.24 171.00 -8.48
N GLU A 254 -61.67 171.70 -7.50
CA GLU A 254 -62.34 172.84 -6.86
C GLU A 254 -62.49 174.07 -7.79
N ARG A 255 -61.70 174.17 -8.88
CA ARG A 255 -61.68 175.38 -9.73
C ARG A 255 -62.38 175.24 -11.09
N LYS A 256 -62.74 174.04 -11.58
CA LYS A 256 -63.15 173.86 -13.00
C LYS A 256 -64.44 173.05 -13.29
N GLN A 257 -65.22 172.66 -12.28
CA GLN A 257 -66.46 171.90 -12.51
C GLN A 257 -67.66 172.73 -13.02
N ASN A 258 -67.55 174.05 -13.18
CA ASN A 258 -68.66 174.92 -13.60
C ASN A 258 -68.80 175.19 -15.12
N VAL A 259 -67.95 174.61 -15.99
CA VAL A 259 -67.87 175.06 -17.40
C VAL A 259 -68.00 173.94 -18.46
N ILE A 260 -68.08 172.65 -18.08
CA ILE A 260 -67.95 171.51 -19.04
C ILE A 260 -69.29 170.80 -19.36
N ASP A 261 -70.42 171.31 -18.88
CA ASP A 261 -71.74 170.70 -19.17
C ASP A 261 -72.36 171.08 -20.54
N GLN A 262 -71.75 171.90 -21.38
CA GLN A 262 -72.51 172.54 -22.47
C GLN A 262 -72.29 172.10 -23.92
N TYR A 263 -71.34 171.23 -24.31
CA TYR A 263 -71.03 171.17 -25.76
C TYR A 263 -71.20 169.91 -26.59
N ASN A 264 -71.02 168.65 -26.15
CA ASN A 264 -70.73 167.62 -27.16
C ASN A 264 -71.74 166.50 -27.36
N LYS A 265 -73.02 166.87 -27.42
CA LYS A 265 -74.16 166.01 -27.79
C LYS A 265 -74.65 166.25 -29.23
N LYS A 266 -73.79 166.10 -30.25
CA LYS A 266 -74.21 166.41 -31.63
C LYS A 266 -73.51 165.68 -32.79
N LEU A 267 -72.99 164.47 -32.61
CA LEU A 267 -72.39 163.75 -33.75
C LEU A 267 -72.70 162.25 -33.76
N GLU A 268 -73.99 161.94 -33.72
CA GLU A 268 -74.56 160.69 -34.20
C GLU A 268 -75.31 161.00 -35.51
N VAL A 269 -75.49 159.99 -36.37
CA VAL A 269 -76.40 159.97 -37.54
C VAL A 269 -75.82 160.35 -38.91
N LEU A 270 -74.72 159.75 -39.37
CA LEU A 270 -74.59 159.56 -40.82
C LEU A 270 -73.97 158.22 -41.22
N ILE A 271 -74.88 157.31 -41.60
CA ILE A 271 -74.77 156.46 -42.79
C ILE A 271 -74.37 155.01 -42.51
N THR A 272 -75.35 154.26 -42.01
CA THR A 272 -75.76 152.98 -42.57
C THR A 272 -76.51 153.20 -43.89
N ASN A 273 -76.06 152.58 -44.99
CA ASN A 273 -76.88 151.90 -46.02
C ASN A 273 -76.13 151.69 -47.35
N ALA A 274 -75.95 150.42 -47.76
CA ALA A 274 -76.25 149.90 -49.11
C ALA A 274 -75.83 148.42 -49.23
N GLY A 275 -76.71 147.55 -49.72
CA GLY A 275 -76.46 146.11 -49.97
C GLY A 275 -76.96 145.59 -51.33
N GLY A 276 -76.34 144.48 -51.80
CA GLY A 276 -76.74 143.48 -52.84
C GLY A 276 -76.70 143.90 -54.33
N VAL A 277 -76.62 143.07 -55.40
CA VAL A 277 -76.20 141.70 -55.87
C VAL A 277 -76.18 141.77 -57.43
N GLU A 278 -75.39 140.98 -58.19
CA GLU A 278 -75.78 140.30 -59.49
C GLU A 278 -74.64 139.39 -60.06
N LEU A 279 -75.03 138.21 -60.61
CA LEU A 279 -74.19 137.20 -61.29
C LEU A 279 -74.03 137.48 -62.79
N GLY A 280 -72.93 136.98 -63.39
CA GLY A 280 -72.59 137.20 -64.80
C GLY A 280 -71.78 136.08 -65.47
N PRO A 281 -71.53 136.15 -66.80
CA PRO A 281 -71.20 135.03 -67.70
C PRO A 281 -69.90 134.25 -67.43
N LEU A 282 -69.09 134.66 -66.46
CA LEU A 282 -67.88 133.99 -65.99
C LEU A 282 -68.15 132.69 -65.21
N GLU A 283 -69.35 132.52 -64.63
CA GLU A 283 -69.74 131.30 -63.90
C GLU A 283 -69.92 130.06 -64.79
N ILE A 284 -70.17 130.24 -66.09
CA ILE A 284 -70.24 129.14 -67.05
C ILE A 284 -68.83 128.62 -67.39
N GLN A 285 -67.83 129.51 -67.43
CA GLN A 285 -66.44 129.14 -67.68
C GLN A 285 -65.79 128.49 -66.45
N ILE A 286 -66.12 129.00 -65.25
CA ILE A 286 -65.77 128.38 -63.96
C ILE A 286 -66.35 126.97 -63.86
N ASN A 287 -67.63 126.75 -64.21
CA ASN A 287 -68.22 125.41 -64.19
C ASN A 287 -67.57 124.40 -65.15
N SER A 288 -67.02 124.85 -66.30
CA SER A 288 -66.30 123.95 -67.21
C SER A 288 -64.92 123.57 -66.68
N LEU A 289 -64.21 124.49 -66.03
CA LEU A 289 -62.94 124.24 -65.35
C LEU A 289 -63.16 123.41 -64.07
N GLN A 290 -64.27 123.62 -63.34
CA GLN A 290 -64.67 122.82 -62.19
C GLN A 290 -64.87 121.35 -62.60
N LYS A 291 -65.56 121.09 -63.72
CA LYS A 291 -65.70 119.73 -64.26
C LYS A 291 -64.36 119.08 -64.67
N SER A 292 -63.41 119.87 -65.18
CA SER A 292 -62.07 119.36 -65.48
C SER A 292 -61.25 119.08 -64.22
N ILE A 293 -61.42 119.88 -63.17
CA ILE A 293 -60.81 119.68 -61.86
C ILE A 293 -61.42 118.45 -61.17
N ASP A 294 -62.75 118.30 -61.21
CA ASP A 294 -63.46 117.14 -60.66
C ASP A 294 -63.04 115.84 -61.37
N GLY A 295 -62.81 115.89 -62.69
CA GLY A 295 -62.24 114.77 -63.45
C GLY A 295 -60.83 114.39 -62.99
N MET A 296 -59.94 115.37 -62.78
CA MET A 296 -58.60 115.11 -62.24
C MET A 296 -58.63 114.63 -60.79
N ILE A 297 -59.54 115.15 -59.96
CA ILE A 297 -59.73 114.68 -58.59
C ILE A 297 -60.20 113.23 -58.58
N GLN A 298 -61.11 112.86 -59.50
CA GLN A 298 -61.59 111.49 -59.61
C GLN A 298 -60.46 110.53 -60.03
N GLU A 299 -59.64 110.92 -61.01
CA GLU A 299 -58.44 110.15 -61.40
C GLU A 299 -57.42 110.02 -60.24
N ILE A 300 -57.21 111.09 -59.47
CA ILE A 300 -56.37 111.06 -58.25
C ILE A 300 -56.96 110.10 -57.21
N THR A 301 -58.27 110.10 -56.99
CA THR A 301 -58.91 109.19 -56.03
C THR A 301 -58.82 107.72 -56.48
N GLU A 302 -58.96 107.44 -57.78
CA GLU A 302 -58.78 106.09 -58.32
C GLU A 302 -57.34 105.61 -58.16
N LEU A 303 -56.35 106.46 -58.48
CA LEU A 303 -54.94 106.15 -58.26
C LEU A 303 -54.59 105.97 -56.78
N GLN A 304 -55.17 106.77 -55.87
CA GLN A 304 -55.03 106.59 -54.43
C GLN A 304 -55.65 105.28 -53.96
N GLN A 305 -56.79 104.88 -54.51
CA GLN A 305 -57.46 103.63 -54.15
C GLN A 305 -56.66 102.41 -54.64
N ILE A 306 -56.08 102.48 -55.84
CA ILE A 306 -55.15 101.47 -56.37
C ILE A 306 -53.89 101.41 -55.49
N TRP A 307 -53.32 102.56 -55.12
CA TRP A 307 -52.15 102.64 -54.25
C TRP A 307 -52.41 102.03 -52.87
N LEU A 308 -53.52 102.38 -52.21
CA LEU A 308 -53.92 101.81 -50.91
C LEU A 308 -54.16 100.29 -50.99
N ARG A 309 -54.71 99.81 -52.10
CA ARG A 309 -54.89 98.37 -52.34
C ARG A 309 -53.53 97.68 -52.49
N GLN A 310 -52.60 98.25 -53.24
CA GLN A 310 -51.24 97.71 -53.39
C GLN A 310 -50.45 97.76 -52.08
N GLN A 311 -50.59 98.84 -51.29
CA GLN A 311 -49.98 98.96 -49.98
C GLN A 311 -50.55 97.92 -48.99
N SER A 312 -51.87 97.72 -49.00
CA SER A 312 -52.52 96.70 -48.15
C SER A 312 -52.05 95.30 -48.53
N GLU A 313 -51.91 95.01 -49.81
CA GLU A 313 -51.39 93.74 -50.31
C GLU A 313 -49.90 93.54 -49.94
N LEU A 314 -49.09 94.60 -50.03
CA LEU A 314 -47.69 94.58 -49.57
C LEU A 314 -47.60 94.28 -48.07
N VAL A 315 -48.43 94.92 -47.24
CA VAL A 315 -48.49 94.67 -45.80
C VAL A 315 -48.94 93.23 -45.50
N ARG A 316 -49.92 92.71 -46.25
CA ARG A 316 -50.35 91.31 -46.15
C ARG A 316 -49.20 90.35 -46.48
N LEU A 317 -48.53 90.54 -47.62
CA LEU A 317 -47.40 89.72 -48.02
C LEU A 317 -46.20 89.83 -47.06
N ALA A 318 -45.97 91.01 -46.47
CA ALA A 318 -44.94 91.20 -45.45
C ALA A 318 -45.28 90.44 -44.16
N LYS A 319 -46.55 90.43 -43.74
CA LYS A 319 -47.02 89.65 -42.59
C LYS A 319 -46.91 88.15 -42.86
N ASP A 320 -47.35 87.70 -44.03
CA ASP A 320 -47.26 86.28 -44.44
C ASP A 320 -45.79 85.83 -44.50
N LYS A 321 -44.88 86.68 -45.00
CA LYS A 321 -43.42 86.42 -44.98
C LYS A 321 -42.90 86.27 -43.55
N GLU A 322 -43.30 87.15 -42.63
CA GLU A 322 -42.85 87.09 -41.24
C GLU A 322 -43.36 85.81 -40.55
N GLU A 323 -44.62 85.43 -40.80
CA GLU A 323 -45.21 84.20 -40.30
C GLU A 323 -44.51 82.95 -40.84
N GLN A 324 -44.23 82.92 -42.15
CA GLN A 324 -43.40 81.87 -42.76
C GLN A 324 -41.98 81.82 -42.19
N MET A 325 -41.38 82.96 -41.83
CA MET A 325 -40.05 83.01 -41.22
C MET A 325 -40.05 82.38 -39.82
N VAL A 326 -41.10 82.64 -39.02
CA VAL A 326 -41.30 82.01 -37.71
C VAL A 326 -41.47 80.49 -37.87
N ASP A 327 -42.25 80.04 -38.86
CA ASP A 327 -42.44 78.61 -39.14
C ASP A 327 -41.14 77.92 -39.59
N VAL A 328 -40.34 78.56 -40.45
CA VAL A 328 -39.01 78.06 -40.84
C VAL A 328 -38.11 77.91 -39.61
N GLU A 329 -38.13 78.87 -38.69
CA GLU A 329 -37.32 78.78 -37.48
C GLU A 329 -37.80 77.70 -36.52
N LYS A 330 -39.12 77.50 -36.40
CA LYS A 330 -39.73 76.38 -35.67
C LYS A 330 -39.34 75.04 -36.27
N LEU A 331 -39.42 74.89 -37.59
CA LEU A 331 -39.02 73.67 -38.30
C LEU A 331 -37.52 73.38 -38.16
N LYS A 332 -36.65 74.40 -38.20
CA LYS A 332 -35.22 74.26 -37.91
C LYS A 332 -34.99 73.72 -36.50
N LYS A 333 -35.67 74.27 -35.48
CA LYS A 333 -35.58 73.76 -34.09
C LYS A 333 -36.05 72.31 -33.99
N GLN A 334 -37.17 71.96 -34.64
CA GLN A 334 -37.66 70.58 -34.68
C GLN A 334 -36.67 69.63 -35.36
N LEU A 335 -36.07 70.03 -36.49
CA LEU A 335 -35.07 69.26 -37.20
C LEU A 335 -33.84 68.99 -36.33
N THR A 336 -33.34 69.99 -35.60
CA THR A 336 -32.22 69.82 -34.67
C THR A 336 -32.57 68.84 -33.55
N ILE A 337 -33.77 68.91 -32.99
CA ILE A 337 -34.24 67.95 -31.97
C ILE A 337 -34.30 66.53 -32.55
N LEU A 338 -34.83 66.37 -33.77
CA LEU A 338 -34.90 65.07 -34.43
C LEU A 338 -33.52 64.50 -34.77
N LEU A 339 -32.57 65.34 -35.23
CA LEU A 339 -31.19 64.94 -35.46
C LEU A 339 -30.51 64.49 -34.16
N GLN A 340 -30.71 65.21 -33.06
CA GLN A 340 -30.15 64.81 -31.76
C GLN A 340 -30.77 63.51 -31.25
N LYS A 341 -32.08 63.31 -31.44
CA LYS A 341 -32.75 62.04 -31.13
C LYS A 341 -32.18 60.90 -31.98
N LYS A 342 -32.00 61.13 -33.28
CA LYS A 342 -31.40 60.17 -34.21
C LYS A 342 -30.01 59.72 -33.74
N ILE A 343 -29.13 60.66 -33.42
CA ILE A 343 -27.77 60.36 -32.93
C ILE A 343 -27.83 59.53 -31.65
N ARG A 344 -28.74 59.87 -30.72
CA ARG A 344 -28.90 59.09 -29.48
C ARG A 344 -29.36 57.66 -29.77
N THR A 345 -30.40 57.49 -30.60
CA THR A 345 -30.90 56.15 -30.97
C THR A 345 -29.88 55.33 -31.76
N GLU A 346 -29.08 55.96 -32.63
CA GLU A 346 -27.99 55.28 -33.34
C GLU A 346 -26.90 54.83 -32.36
N GLY A 347 -26.55 55.67 -31.38
CA GLY A 347 -25.63 55.32 -30.30
C GLY A 347 -26.13 54.15 -29.45
N ASP A 348 -27.42 54.13 -29.12
CA ASP A 348 -28.06 53.03 -28.38
C ASP A 348 -28.03 51.73 -29.20
N ILE A 349 -28.35 51.79 -30.50
CA ILE A 349 -28.27 50.63 -31.41
C ILE A 349 -26.84 50.09 -31.50
N ASP A 350 -25.83 50.96 -31.62
CA ASP A 350 -24.43 50.54 -31.68
C ASP A 350 -23.92 49.99 -30.34
N HIS A 351 -24.50 50.39 -29.22
CA HIS A 351 -24.23 49.79 -27.92
C HIS A 351 -24.82 48.37 -27.83
N GLU A 352 -26.10 48.21 -28.15
CA GLU A 352 -26.79 46.91 -28.16
C GLU A 352 -26.13 45.91 -29.13
N ARG A 353 -25.66 46.39 -30.30
CA ARG A 353 -24.90 45.55 -31.25
C ARG A 353 -23.59 45.05 -30.65
N ARG A 354 -22.87 45.88 -29.89
CA ARG A 354 -21.64 45.46 -29.21
C ARG A 354 -21.92 44.46 -28.11
N GLU A 355 -22.96 44.68 -27.30
CA GLU A 355 -23.37 43.71 -26.28
C GLU A 355 -23.79 42.37 -26.91
N THR A 356 -24.53 42.41 -28.02
CA THR A 356 -24.91 41.19 -28.77
C THR A 356 -23.67 40.42 -29.23
N TYR A 357 -22.67 41.12 -29.79
CA TYR A 357 -21.42 40.50 -30.22
C TYR A 357 -20.62 39.89 -29.05
N ASP A 358 -20.56 40.58 -27.91
CA ASP A 358 -19.89 40.08 -26.71
C ASP A 358 -20.61 38.84 -26.13
N ILE A 359 -21.95 38.82 -26.16
CA ILE A 359 -22.76 37.67 -25.77
C ILE A 359 -22.53 36.50 -26.74
N GLU A 360 -22.54 36.73 -28.05
CA GLU A 360 -22.28 35.68 -29.06
C GLU A 360 -20.88 35.08 -28.90
N ARG A 361 -19.86 35.93 -28.63
CA ARG A 361 -18.52 35.47 -28.29
C ARG A 361 -18.53 34.63 -27.01
N GLY A 362 -19.24 35.05 -25.97
CA GLY A 362 -19.44 34.28 -24.74
C GLY A 362 -20.06 32.91 -25.00
N ILE A 363 -21.11 32.85 -25.81
CA ILE A 363 -21.77 31.61 -26.24
C ILE A 363 -20.79 30.69 -26.97
N SER A 364 -19.97 31.23 -27.89
CA SER A 364 -18.98 30.44 -28.61
C SER A 364 -17.91 29.85 -27.69
N VAL A 365 -17.44 30.61 -26.70
CA VAL A 365 -16.51 30.11 -25.67
C VAL A 365 -17.16 28.98 -24.86
N MET A 366 -18.40 29.17 -24.39
CA MET A 366 -19.13 28.13 -23.64
C MET A 366 -19.37 26.87 -24.48
N GLN A 367 -19.69 27.00 -25.77
CA GLN A 367 -19.83 25.86 -26.68
C GLN A 367 -18.51 25.10 -26.84
N ASN A 368 -17.39 25.80 -26.99
CA ASN A 368 -16.06 25.18 -27.05
C ASN A 368 -15.72 24.45 -25.76
N ASP A 369 -16.05 25.02 -24.60
CA ASP A 369 -15.82 24.37 -23.32
C ASP A 369 -16.75 23.17 -23.11
N MET A 370 -18.00 23.23 -23.57
CA MET A 370 -18.91 22.09 -23.60
C MET A 370 -18.37 20.96 -24.49
N LEU A 371 -17.80 21.27 -25.65
CA LEU A 371 -17.15 20.29 -26.52
C LEU A 371 -15.92 19.66 -25.84
N LYS A 372 -15.07 20.46 -25.18
CA LYS A 372 -13.95 19.93 -24.39
C LYS A 372 -14.44 19.01 -23.26
N LEU A 373 -15.49 19.40 -22.54
CA LEU A 373 -16.06 18.60 -21.48
C LEU A 373 -16.61 17.27 -22.01
N ASN A 374 -17.31 17.28 -23.15
CA ASN A 374 -17.80 16.07 -23.81
C ASN A 374 -16.66 15.16 -24.27
N GLN A 375 -15.57 15.72 -24.81
CA GLN A 375 -14.38 14.94 -25.15
C GLN A 375 -13.72 14.32 -23.91
N LEU A 376 -13.61 15.08 -22.81
CA LEU A 376 -13.10 14.56 -21.54
C LEU A 376 -14.01 13.47 -20.98
N MET A 377 -15.33 13.65 -21.00
CA MET A 377 -16.29 12.62 -20.59
C MET A 377 -16.16 11.35 -21.43
N HIS A 378 -15.97 11.48 -22.74
CA HIS A 378 -15.81 10.31 -23.59
C HIS A 378 -14.49 9.57 -23.31
N ARG A 379 -13.39 10.30 -23.10
CA ARG A 379 -12.12 9.71 -22.66
C ARG A 379 -12.23 9.04 -21.30
N GLN A 380 -12.89 9.68 -20.33
CA GLN A 380 -13.15 9.13 -19.00
C GLN A 380 -14.01 7.87 -19.08
N SER A 381 -15.03 7.86 -19.94
CA SER A 381 -15.89 6.69 -20.17
C SER A 381 -15.12 5.54 -20.83
N GLY A 382 -14.24 5.83 -21.79
CA GLY A 382 -13.36 4.85 -22.42
C GLY A 382 -12.40 4.23 -21.41
N THR A 383 -11.67 5.04 -20.65
CA THR A 383 -10.79 4.56 -19.56
C THR A 383 -11.55 3.79 -18.49
N HIS A 384 -12.75 4.22 -18.12
CA HIS A 384 -13.59 3.46 -17.18
C HIS A 384 -13.98 2.08 -17.74
N HIS A 385 -14.32 2.00 -19.02
CA HIS A 385 -14.65 0.73 -19.68
C HIS A 385 -13.43 -0.20 -19.73
N GLU A 386 -12.26 0.33 -20.10
CA GLU A 386 -11.00 -0.41 -20.15
C GLU A 386 -10.59 -0.92 -18.76
N LEU A 387 -10.68 -0.10 -17.72
CA LEU A 387 -10.43 -0.53 -16.34
C LEU A 387 -11.40 -1.63 -15.91
N LYS A 388 -12.69 -1.51 -16.26
CA LYS A 388 -13.69 -2.55 -15.95
C LYS A 388 -13.38 -3.86 -16.68
N GLN A 389 -12.99 -3.79 -17.94
CA GLN A 389 -12.60 -4.96 -18.72
C GLN A 389 -11.34 -5.62 -18.15
N ASN A 390 -10.31 -4.84 -17.81
CA ASN A 390 -9.10 -5.35 -17.18
C ASN A 390 -9.39 -5.99 -15.82
N ASN A 391 -10.30 -5.43 -15.04
CA ASN A 391 -10.71 -6.02 -13.76
C ASN A 391 -11.38 -7.39 -13.96
N ILE A 392 -12.28 -7.52 -14.96
CA ILE A 392 -12.90 -8.80 -15.32
C ILE A 392 -11.85 -9.82 -15.77
N LEU A 393 -10.84 -9.40 -16.55
CA LEU A 393 -9.76 -10.30 -16.97
C LEU A 393 -8.93 -10.76 -15.77
N LEU A 394 -8.53 -9.85 -14.89
CA LEU A 394 -7.79 -10.18 -13.66
C LEU A 394 -8.59 -11.09 -12.73
N GLU A 395 -9.90 -10.86 -12.59
CA GLU A 395 -10.78 -11.71 -11.80
C GLU A 395 -10.82 -13.13 -12.37
N ASN A 396 -10.92 -13.28 -13.70
CA ASN A 396 -10.85 -14.59 -14.35
C ASN A 396 -9.49 -15.26 -14.16
N ASP A 397 -8.39 -14.51 -14.25
CA ASP A 397 -7.04 -15.04 -14.04
C ASP A 397 -6.86 -15.52 -12.58
N PHE A 398 -7.37 -14.75 -11.59
CA PHE A 398 -7.37 -15.18 -10.19
C PHE A 398 -8.23 -16.42 -9.95
N ILE A 399 -9.40 -16.51 -10.58
CA ILE A 399 -10.24 -17.71 -10.51
C ILE A 399 -9.53 -18.91 -11.17
N GLY A 400 -8.80 -18.69 -12.27
CA GLY A 400 -7.97 -19.71 -12.92
C GLY A 400 -6.88 -20.22 -11.99
N ALA A 401 -6.07 -19.33 -11.43
CA ALA A 401 -5.01 -19.67 -10.49
C ALA A 401 -5.55 -20.38 -9.23
N LEU A 402 -6.71 -19.96 -8.73
CA LEU A 402 -7.35 -20.62 -7.59
C LEU A 402 -7.74 -22.06 -7.93
N LYS A 403 -8.33 -22.31 -9.11
CA LYS A 403 -8.69 -23.66 -9.55
C LYS A 403 -7.47 -24.55 -9.77
N GLU A 404 -6.37 -24.00 -10.30
CA GLU A 404 -5.11 -24.73 -10.46
C GLU A 404 -4.53 -25.13 -9.09
N ALA A 405 -4.50 -24.21 -8.12
CA ALA A 405 -4.07 -24.52 -6.76
C ALA A 405 -4.99 -25.53 -6.05
N GLU A 406 -6.31 -25.44 -6.27
CA GLU A 406 -7.28 -26.42 -5.77
C GLU A 406 -6.99 -27.82 -6.36
N LEU A 407 -6.71 -27.91 -7.66
CA LEU A 407 -6.34 -29.16 -8.32
C LEU A 407 -5.04 -29.74 -7.77
N GLU A 408 -3.99 -28.92 -7.63
CA GLU A 408 -2.72 -29.34 -7.04
C GLU A 408 -2.91 -29.84 -5.60
N SER A 409 -3.76 -29.16 -4.82
CA SER A 409 -4.10 -29.60 -3.46
C SER A 409 -4.81 -30.96 -3.45
N ILE A 410 -5.71 -31.22 -4.41
CA ILE A 410 -6.40 -32.52 -4.54
C ILE A 410 -5.41 -33.62 -4.93
N GLU A 411 -4.49 -33.33 -5.86
CA GLU A 411 -3.45 -34.28 -6.27
C GLU A 411 -2.52 -34.63 -5.10
N LEU A 412 -2.06 -33.64 -4.34
CA LEU A 412 -1.23 -33.83 -3.14
C LEU A 412 -1.98 -34.63 -2.07
N GLN A 413 -3.27 -34.34 -1.85
CA GLN A 413 -4.12 -35.10 -0.93
C GLN A 413 -4.24 -36.57 -1.35
N THR A 414 -4.42 -36.83 -2.64
CA THR A 414 -4.49 -38.19 -3.20
C THR A 414 -3.17 -38.92 -3.01
N SER A 415 -2.03 -38.25 -3.26
CA SER A 415 -0.71 -38.81 -3.01
C SER A 415 -0.48 -39.11 -1.52
N LEU A 416 -0.93 -38.24 -0.63
CA LEU A 416 -0.83 -38.43 0.82
C LEU A 416 -1.62 -39.66 1.26
N ASP A 417 -2.83 -39.84 0.75
CA ASP A 417 -3.67 -40.98 1.08
C ASP A 417 -3.06 -42.29 0.55
N GLY A 418 -2.46 -42.28 -0.65
CA GLY A 418 -1.67 -43.40 -1.15
C GLY A 418 -0.50 -43.77 -0.23
N VAL A 419 0.26 -42.78 0.26
CA VAL A 419 1.35 -43.02 1.22
C VAL A 419 0.85 -43.56 2.57
N LYS A 420 -0.32 -43.10 3.04
CA LYS A 420 -0.93 -43.65 4.26
C LYS A 420 -1.34 -45.11 4.09
N GLU A 421 -1.94 -45.46 2.95
CA GLU A 421 -2.29 -46.86 2.64
C GLU A 421 -1.05 -47.75 2.58
N GLU A 422 0.04 -47.28 1.94
CA GLU A 422 1.31 -48.00 1.92
C GLU A 422 1.90 -48.17 3.32
N LYS A 423 1.84 -47.12 4.16
CA LYS A 423 2.28 -47.18 5.55
C LYS A 423 1.47 -48.22 6.34
N GLU A 424 0.15 -48.22 6.22
CA GLU A 424 -0.70 -49.21 6.90
C GLU A 424 -0.41 -50.63 6.41
N ARG A 425 -0.21 -50.81 5.11
CA ARG A 425 0.18 -52.10 4.52
C ARG A 425 1.51 -52.60 5.07
N LEU A 426 2.52 -51.73 5.16
CA LEU A 426 3.83 -52.06 5.73
C LEU A 426 3.73 -52.37 7.23
N LEU A 427 2.93 -51.61 7.98
CA LEU A 427 2.69 -51.85 9.40
C LEU A 427 2.02 -53.21 9.63
N ASN A 428 1.02 -53.56 8.81
CA ASN A 428 0.40 -54.89 8.85
C ASN A 428 1.41 -56.00 8.51
N SER A 429 2.27 -55.79 7.52
CA SER A 429 3.34 -56.73 7.18
C SER A 429 4.36 -56.89 8.32
N LEU A 430 4.69 -55.80 9.01
CA LEU A 430 5.59 -55.82 10.17
C LEU A 430 4.97 -56.64 11.31
N VAL A 431 3.72 -56.37 11.67
CA VAL A 431 2.99 -57.11 12.71
C VAL A 431 2.92 -58.61 12.38
N GLU A 432 2.70 -58.98 11.12
CA GLU A 432 2.71 -60.39 10.72
C GLU A 432 4.13 -60.99 10.85
N SER A 433 5.17 -60.25 10.47
CA SER A 433 6.55 -60.72 10.66
C SER A 433 6.92 -60.90 12.14
N GLU A 434 6.47 -60.00 13.02
CA GLU A 434 6.64 -60.11 14.48
C GLU A 434 5.91 -61.35 15.03
N ARG A 435 4.69 -61.63 14.56
CA ARG A 435 3.95 -62.86 14.91
C ARG A 435 4.71 -64.11 14.49
N GLN A 436 5.30 -64.11 13.29
CA GLN A 436 6.12 -65.23 12.83
C GLN A 436 7.39 -65.41 13.68
N ILE A 437 8.07 -64.31 14.03
CA ILE A 437 9.24 -64.34 14.92
C ILE A 437 8.84 -64.96 16.27
N MET A 438 7.77 -64.49 16.91
CA MET A 438 7.29 -65.02 18.19
C MET A 438 6.93 -66.53 18.08
N LEU A 439 6.32 -66.94 16.97
CA LEU A 439 5.99 -68.35 16.72
C LEU A 439 7.25 -69.21 16.59
N TRP A 440 8.28 -68.73 15.89
CA TRP A 440 9.56 -69.42 15.77
C TRP A 440 10.36 -69.43 17.07
N GLU A 441 10.30 -68.37 17.86
CA GLU A 441 10.88 -68.34 19.21
C GLU A 441 10.21 -69.39 20.11
N LYS A 442 8.88 -69.46 20.12
CA LYS A 442 8.14 -70.48 20.88
C LYS A 442 8.47 -71.90 20.42
N LYS A 443 8.55 -72.14 19.10
CA LYS A 443 8.99 -73.44 18.56
C LYS A 443 10.42 -73.77 18.99
N THR A 444 11.33 -72.79 18.96
CA THR A 444 12.72 -72.95 19.38
C THR A 444 12.81 -73.24 20.87
N GLN A 445 12.02 -72.54 21.69
CA GLN A 445 11.94 -72.80 23.13
C GLN A 445 11.43 -74.21 23.41
N LEU A 446 10.32 -74.63 22.79
CA LEU A 446 9.81 -76.00 22.92
C LEU A 446 10.83 -77.04 22.46
N ALA A 447 11.58 -76.78 21.38
CA ALA A 447 12.66 -77.65 20.91
C ALA A 447 13.82 -77.71 21.93
N ARG A 448 14.16 -76.60 22.58
CA ARG A 448 15.16 -76.56 23.67
C ARG A 448 14.67 -77.30 24.90
N GLU A 449 13.42 -77.09 25.32
CA GLU A 449 12.80 -77.75 26.48
C GLU A 449 12.66 -79.26 26.26
N THR A 450 12.20 -79.69 25.07
CA THR A 450 12.14 -81.11 24.70
C THR A 450 13.53 -81.73 24.63
N ARG A 451 14.52 -81.05 24.04
CA ARG A 451 15.92 -81.50 24.07
C ARG A 451 16.45 -81.60 25.51
N ALA A 452 16.21 -80.60 26.35
CA ALA A 452 16.63 -80.61 27.75
C ALA A 452 15.91 -81.70 28.55
N ALA A 453 14.65 -82.02 28.25
CA ALA A 453 13.92 -83.13 28.85
C ALA A 453 14.46 -84.50 28.41
N VAL A 454 14.89 -84.63 27.15
CA VAL A 454 15.53 -85.85 26.60
C VAL A 454 16.97 -86.02 27.11
N ASP A 455 17.73 -84.92 27.23
CA ASP A 455 19.09 -84.89 27.79
C ASP A 455 19.09 -84.88 29.34
N SER A 456 17.93 -84.67 29.97
CA SER A 456 17.78 -84.75 31.42
C SER A 456 18.17 -86.14 31.89
N GLU A 457 19.01 -86.21 32.93
CA GLU A 457 19.56 -87.46 33.48
C GLU A 457 18.50 -88.40 34.11
N VAL A 458 17.21 -88.09 33.96
CA VAL A 458 16.06 -88.94 34.30
C VAL A 458 16.04 -90.13 33.32
N GLY A 459 16.85 -91.14 33.62
CA GLY A 459 17.01 -92.36 32.83
C GLY A 459 18.47 -92.70 32.49
N GLN A 460 19.37 -91.71 32.42
CA GLN A 460 20.80 -91.98 32.27
C GLN A 460 21.39 -92.70 33.50
N GLY A 461 20.89 -92.40 34.70
CA GLY A 461 21.27 -93.11 35.93
C GLY A 461 20.90 -94.60 35.86
N GLU A 462 19.68 -94.90 35.42
CA GLU A 462 19.19 -96.28 35.26
C GLU A 462 19.93 -97.03 34.14
N ILE A 463 20.20 -96.38 33.01
CA ILE A 463 20.98 -96.97 31.91
C ILE A 463 22.44 -97.19 32.33
N LYS A 464 23.06 -96.27 33.07
CA LYS A 464 24.42 -96.45 33.61
C LYS A 464 24.46 -97.56 34.66
N ALA A 465 23.44 -97.69 35.50
CA ALA A 465 23.28 -98.80 36.44
C ALA A 465 23.10 -100.15 35.72
N MET A 466 22.23 -100.20 34.70
CA MET A 466 22.06 -101.40 33.86
C MET A 466 23.36 -101.77 33.13
N LYS A 467 24.10 -100.79 32.57
CA LYS A 467 25.40 -101.05 31.94
C LYS A 467 26.44 -101.56 32.94
N ALA A 468 26.46 -101.03 34.16
CA ALA A 468 27.34 -101.52 35.22
C ALA A 468 26.97 -102.95 35.65
N GLU A 469 25.68 -103.28 35.70
CA GLU A 469 25.20 -104.63 36.01
C GLU A 469 25.47 -105.62 34.85
N ILE A 470 25.29 -105.21 33.59
CA ILE A 470 25.73 -105.97 32.42
C ILE A 470 27.24 -106.21 32.48
N HIS A 471 28.03 -105.20 32.85
CA HIS A 471 29.46 -105.37 33.01
C HIS A 471 29.82 -106.32 34.16
N ARG A 472 29.11 -106.27 35.30
CA ARG A 472 29.24 -107.26 36.38
C ARG A 472 28.90 -108.67 35.89
N MET A 473 27.83 -108.84 35.11
CA MET A 473 27.46 -110.12 34.52
C MET A 473 28.48 -110.61 33.49
N GLN A 474 29.05 -109.73 32.67
CA GLN A 474 30.13 -110.06 31.73
C GLN A 474 31.40 -110.49 32.47
N VAL A 475 31.74 -109.81 33.58
CA VAL A 475 32.85 -110.22 34.45
C VAL A 475 32.55 -111.57 35.09
N ARG A 476 31.31 -111.81 35.53
CA ARG A 476 30.87 -113.10 36.07
C ARG A 476 30.95 -114.22 35.04
N TYR A 477 30.56 -113.94 33.79
CA TYR A 477 30.67 -114.84 32.65
C TYR A 477 32.14 -115.13 32.31
N ALA A 478 33.00 -114.11 32.28
CA ALA A 478 34.44 -114.28 32.12
C ALA A 478 35.06 -115.11 33.25
N GLN A 479 34.59 -114.93 34.49
CA GLN A 479 35.00 -115.76 35.64
C GLN A 479 34.56 -117.22 35.47
N LEU A 480 33.38 -117.46 34.91
CA LEU A 480 32.84 -118.79 34.59
C LEU A 480 33.63 -119.47 33.48
N MET A 481 33.96 -118.75 32.41
CA MET A 481 34.86 -119.21 31.34
C MET A 481 36.23 -119.57 31.90
N LYS A 482 36.76 -118.76 32.83
CA LYS A 482 38.03 -119.02 33.52
C LYS A 482 37.97 -120.25 34.43
N ASN A 483 36.82 -120.56 35.01
CA ASN A 483 36.59 -121.80 35.77
C ASN A 483 36.48 -123.02 34.84
N GLN A 484 35.88 -122.86 33.66
CA GLN A 484 35.84 -123.89 32.63
C GLN A 484 37.25 -124.18 32.07
N GLU A 485 38.07 -123.15 31.84
CA GLU A 485 39.50 -123.29 31.51
C GLU A 485 40.31 -123.91 32.65
N LYS A 486 40.00 -123.58 33.92
CA LYS A 486 40.63 -124.25 35.08
C LYS A 486 40.34 -125.75 35.11
N MET A 487 39.13 -126.16 34.76
CA MET A 487 38.74 -127.57 34.71
C MET A 487 39.45 -128.30 33.55
N ILE A 488 39.62 -127.64 32.40
CA ILE A 488 40.43 -128.12 31.27
C ILE A 488 41.92 -128.22 31.67
N GLN A 489 42.45 -127.22 32.36
CA GLN A 489 43.82 -127.21 32.88
C GLN A 489 44.04 -128.24 34.00
N GLU A 490 43.05 -128.59 34.81
CA GLU A 490 43.16 -129.67 35.81
C GLU A 490 43.20 -131.05 35.15
N MET A 491 42.49 -131.22 34.03
CA MET A 491 42.55 -132.41 33.18
C MET A 491 43.92 -132.55 32.48
N GLU A 492 44.49 -131.44 31.99
CA GLU A 492 45.84 -131.39 31.42
C GLU A 492 46.94 -131.59 32.50
N LYS A 493 46.73 -131.05 33.71
CA LYS A 493 47.63 -131.22 34.87
C LYS A 493 47.61 -132.64 35.46
N ALA A 494 46.66 -133.51 35.11
CA ALA A 494 46.69 -134.94 35.50
C ALA A 494 47.56 -135.77 34.55
N VAL A 495 47.71 -135.33 33.29
CA VAL A 495 48.57 -135.95 32.27
C VAL A 495 50.01 -135.39 32.34
N SER A 496 50.19 -134.12 32.70
CA SER A 496 51.51 -133.48 32.83
C SER A 496 52.20 -133.66 34.19
N ARG A 497 51.60 -134.40 35.14
CA ARG A 497 52.19 -134.71 36.47
C ARG A 497 53.07 -135.98 36.47
N ARG A 498 53.26 -136.63 35.31
CA ARG A 498 54.15 -137.79 35.13
C ARG A 498 55.50 -137.43 34.48
N ASP A 499 55.59 -136.30 33.79
CA ASP A 499 56.81 -135.83 33.14
C ASP A 499 57.29 -134.54 33.77
N THR A 500 58.23 -134.64 34.70
CA THR A 500 59.11 -133.52 35.07
C THR A 500 58.57 -132.61 36.17
N ILE A 501 58.46 -133.20 37.36
CA ILE A 501 59.13 -132.64 38.53
C ILE A 501 60.62 -132.51 38.17
N VAL A 502 61.09 -131.29 37.96
CA VAL A 502 62.46 -130.78 38.23
C VAL A 502 62.56 -129.41 37.56
N THR A 503 63.01 -128.42 38.34
CA THR A 503 63.30 -127.03 37.97
C THR A 503 62.11 -126.07 37.76
N ARG A 504 61.60 -125.70 38.94
CA ARG A 504 60.81 -124.54 39.32
C ARG A 504 61.55 -123.20 39.15
N GLY A 505 60.77 -122.13 38.97
CA GLY A 505 61.00 -120.79 39.53
C GLY A 505 61.05 -119.66 38.50
N ASP A 506 59.92 -119.14 38.01
CA ASP A 506 59.11 -118.02 38.59
C ASP A 506 59.82 -116.66 38.52
N ALA A 507 59.21 -115.49 38.27
CA ALA A 507 57.94 -115.04 37.73
C ALA A 507 58.02 -113.49 37.66
N SER A 508 57.37 -112.89 36.66
CA SER A 508 56.55 -111.67 36.72
C SER A 508 57.03 -110.41 37.49
N GLN A 509 57.08 -109.24 36.81
CA GLN A 509 56.24 -108.08 37.18
C GLN A 509 56.29 -106.90 36.19
N LYS A 510 55.09 -106.38 35.90
CA LYS A 510 54.78 -105.10 35.25
C LYS A 510 55.08 -103.94 36.21
N VAL A 511 55.72 -102.86 35.71
CA VAL A 511 55.29 -101.45 35.88
C VAL A 511 55.90 -100.64 34.74
N ASN A 512 55.07 -100.04 33.87
CA ASN A 512 55.53 -99.10 32.85
C ASN A 512 55.01 -97.69 33.18
N LYS A 513 55.97 -96.77 33.33
CA LYS A 513 55.81 -95.32 33.51
C LYS A 513 55.20 -94.67 32.26
N LYS A 514 54.37 -93.64 32.43
CA LYS A 514 54.19 -92.59 31.41
C LYS A 514 54.58 -91.24 32.01
N VAL A 515 55.65 -90.68 31.48
CA VAL A 515 56.17 -89.33 31.69
C VAL A 515 55.41 -88.39 30.72
N LEU A 516 54.90 -87.27 31.24
CA LEU A 516 54.34 -86.17 30.44
C LEU A 516 55.48 -85.23 30.01
N THR A 517 55.61 -84.97 28.72
CA THR A 517 56.76 -84.30 28.09
C THR A 517 56.58 -82.78 27.92
N LYS A 518 57.69 -82.05 28.05
CA LYS A 518 57.87 -80.58 27.99
C LYS A 518 57.32 -79.85 26.75
N GLY A 519 57.00 -80.57 25.66
CA GLY A 519 56.56 -79.98 24.38
C GLY A 519 55.10 -79.51 24.33
N THR A 520 54.21 -80.01 25.20
CA THR A 520 52.81 -79.58 25.23
C THR A 520 52.62 -78.22 25.93
N PHE A 521 53.52 -77.86 26.85
CA PHE A 521 53.51 -76.55 27.51
C PHE A 521 53.92 -75.40 26.58
N GLU A 522 54.92 -75.60 25.70
CA GLU A 522 55.40 -74.54 24.79
C GLU A 522 54.38 -74.21 23.69
N ARG A 523 53.59 -75.20 23.23
CA ARG A 523 52.54 -74.99 22.22
C ARG A 523 51.31 -74.26 22.79
N GLN A 524 50.88 -74.59 24.01
CA GLN A 524 49.80 -73.88 24.69
C GLN A 524 50.19 -72.44 25.07
N MET A 525 51.46 -72.20 25.42
CA MET A 525 51.96 -70.85 25.72
C MET A 525 52.03 -69.96 24.47
N GLY A 526 52.34 -70.52 23.29
CA GLY A 526 52.34 -69.82 22.01
C GLY A 526 50.93 -69.42 21.53
N GLU A 527 49.94 -70.31 21.67
CA GLU A 527 48.55 -70.02 21.32
C GLU A 527 47.92 -68.97 22.25
N LEU A 528 48.24 -68.99 23.56
CA LEU A 528 47.79 -67.97 24.50
C LEU A 528 48.42 -66.60 24.21
N ARG A 529 49.71 -66.53 23.87
CA ARG A 529 50.35 -65.26 23.46
C ARG A 529 49.76 -64.69 22.18
N LYS A 530 49.38 -65.54 21.23
CA LYS A 530 48.75 -65.11 19.97
C LYS A 530 47.32 -64.60 20.21
N LYS A 531 46.55 -65.28 21.08
CA LYS A 531 45.23 -64.80 21.52
C LYS A 531 45.31 -63.47 22.26
N ILE A 532 46.25 -63.32 23.21
CA ILE A 532 46.46 -62.06 23.93
C ILE A 532 46.80 -60.93 22.95
N LYS A 533 47.63 -61.17 21.92
CA LYS A 533 47.96 -60.14 20.92
C LYS A 533 46.76 -59.74 20.07
N VAL A 534 45.93 -60.71 19.67
CA VAL A 534 44.68 -60.45 18.91
C VAL A 534 43.68 -59.67 19.76
N THR A 535 43.49 -60.06 21.02
CA THR A 535 42.60 -59.35 21.95
C THR A 535 43.09 -57.94 22.28
N ILE A 536 44.40 -57.69 22.32
CA ILE A 536 44.96 -56.33 22.47
C ILE A 536 44.70 -55.50 21.21
N THR A 537 44.82 -56.07 20.01
CA THR A 537 44.51 -55.33 18.77
C THR A 537 43.00 -55.06 18.62
N GLU A 538 42.14 -55.99 19.04
CA GLU A 538 40.69 -55.79 19.09
C GLU A 538 40.31 -54.74 20.14
N ALA A 539 40.92 -54.77 21.33
CA ALA A 539 40.72 -53.74 22.36
C ALA A 539 41.15 -52.35 21.89
N ASN A 540 42.29 -52.24 21.20
CA ASN A 540 42.73 -50.96 20.62
C ASN A 540 41.82 -50.46 19.48
N SER A 541 41.21 -51.37 18.71
CA SER A 541 40.21 -51.02 17.70
C SER A 541 38.92 -50.50 18.35
N CYS A 542 38.45 -51.18 19.40
CA CYS A 542 37.31 -50.73 20.20
C CYS A 542 37.59 -49.38 20.88
N ASP A 543 38.80 -49.14 21.39
CA ASP A 543 39.19 -47.84 21.94
C ASP A 543 39.21 -46.73 20.87
N GLY A 544 39.57 -47.06 19.63
CA GLY A 544 39.45 -46.17 18.47
C GLY A 544 37.99 -45.80 18.17
N GLU A 545 37.11 -46.80 18.05
CA GLU A 545 35.67 -46.61 17.84
C GLU A 545 35.02 -45.81 19.00
N ILE A 546 35.44 -46.06 20.25
CA ILE A 546 34.96 -45.31 21.43
C ILE A 546 35.37 -43.83 21.35
N ASN A 547 36.59 -43.54 20.88
CA ASN A 547 37.03 -42.15 20.71
C ASN A 547 36.30 -41.46 19.57
N GLU A 548 36.09 -42.12 18.43
CA GLU A 548 35.29 -41.58 17.33
C GLU A 548 33.85 -41.30 17.76
N LEU A 549 33.22 -42.21 18.52
CA LEU A 549 31.88 -42.01 19.07
C LEU A 549 31.82 -40.88 20.11
N ARG A 550 32.89 -40.67 20.90
CA ARG A 550 32.99 -39.54 21.83
C ARG A 550 33.14 -38.22 21.08
N ASP A 551 33.97 -38.17 20.05
CA ASP A 551 34.13 -36.98 19.21
C ASP A 551 32.80 -36.64 18.51
N HIS A 552 32.10 -37.65 17.99
CA HIS A 552 30.77 -37.47 17.41
C HIS A 552 29.73 -37.02 18.44
N GLN A 553 29.80 -37.55 19.68
CA GLN A 553 28.94 -37.09 20.78
C GLN A 553 29.20 -35.62 21.09
N THR A 554 30.46 -35.18 21.14
CA THR A 554 30.80 -33.77 21.41
C THR A 554 30.35 -32.84 20.30
N ASP A 555 30.52 -33.23 19.03
CA ASP A 555 30.05 -32.44 17.89
C ASP A 555 28.52 -32.33 17.89
N LEU A 556 27.81 -33.43 18.16
CA LEU A 556 26.35 -33.44 18.25
C LEU A 556 25.84 -32.58 19.42
N SER A 557 26.54 -32.61 20.57
CA SER A 557 26.23 -31.73 21.71
C SER A 557 26.43 -30.26 21.37
N GLN A 558 27.51 -29.91 20.65
CA GLN A 558 27.77 -28.54 20.21
C GLN A 558 26.73 -28.07 19.18
N GLN A 559 26.33 -28.94 18.25
CA GLN A 559 25.24 -28.65 17.32
C GLN A 559 23.90 -28.47 18.03
N LEU A 560 23.59 -29.28 19.05
CA LEU A 560 22.39 -29.13 19.87
C LEU A 560 22.36 -27.80 20.61
N GLU A 561 23.47 -27.41 21.24
CA GLU A 561 23.59 -26.13 21.94
C GLU A 561 23.42 -24.95 20.98
N GLN A 562 24.06 -25.00 19.80
CA GLN A 562 23.90 -23.98 18.76
C GLN A 562 22.44 -23.89 18.28
N ARG A 563 21.76 -25.02 18.08
CA ARG A 563 20.35 -25.06 17.70
C ARG A 563 19.46 -24.52 18.81
N GLN A 564 19.76 -24.81 20.07
CA GLN A 564 19.04 -24.29 21.22
C GLN A 564 19.16 -22.77 21.33
N ILE A 565 20.36 -22.21 21.12
CA ILE A 565 20.59 -20.77 21.07
C ILE A 565 19.78 -20.13 19.93
N ASN A 566 19.80 -20.71 18.73
CA ASN A 566 19.03 -20.21 17.60
C ASN A 566 17.52 -20.23 17.87
N VAL A 567 17.00 -21.27 18.53
CA VAL A 567 15.58 -21.34 18.92
C VAL A 567 15.23 -20.26 19.95
N GLN A 568 16.10 -20.00 20.93
CA GLN A 568 15.89 -18.91 21.89
C GLN A 568 15.90 -17.53 21.23
N GLN A 569 16.77 -17.31 20.24
CA GLN A 569 16.79 -16.07 19.47
C GLN A 569 15.51 -15.89 18.65
N LEU A 570 15.10 -16.92 17.89
CA LEU A 570 13.86 -16.90 17.11
C LEU A 570 12.61 -16.74 17.99
N GLN A 571 12.61 -17.33 19.19
CA GLN A 571 11.54 -17.12 20.16
C GLN A 571 11.51 -15.66 20.66
N GLY A 572 12.67 -15.08 20.97
CA GLY A 572 12.75 -13.67 21.34
C GLY A 572 12.28 -12.74 20.22
N GLU A 573 12.64 -13.02 18.97
CA GLU A 573 12.13 -12.27 17.81
C GLU A 573 10.61 -12.42 17.65
N ALA A 574 10.08 -13.63 17.80
CA ALA A 574 8.64 -13.88 17.76
C ALA A 574 7.89 -13.10 18.86
N ASP A 575 8.39 -13.12 20.10
CA ASP A 575 7.79 -12.40 21.23
C ASP A 575 7.82 -10.87 20.99
N THR A 576 8.89 -10.34 20.38
CA THR A 576 8.94 -8.91 20.00
C THR A 576 7.94 -8.55 18.91
N LEU A 577 7.79 -9.41 17.89
CA LEU A 577 6.81 -9.21 16.82
C LEU A 577 5.38 -9.29 17.35
N ASP A 578 5.09 -10.20 18.28
CA ASP A 578 3.78 -10.28 18.93
C ASP A 578 3.47 -9.00 19.72
N SER A 579 4.45 -8.46 20.45
CA SER A 579 4.28 -7.17 21.14
C SER A 579 4.04 -6.01 20.16
N ASP A 580 4.73 -5.98 19.03
CA ASP A 580 4.52 -4.98 17.97
C ASP A 580 3.12 -5.10 17.34
N VAL A 581 2.64 -6.32 17.11
CA VAL A 581 1.28 -6.58 16.63
C VAL A 581 0.25 -6.05 17.63
N GLU A 582 0.42 -6.33 18.92
CA GLU A 582 -0.46 -5.81 19.98
C GLU A 582 -0.48 -4.28 19.99
N ASN A 583 0.68 -3.63 19.95
CA ASN A 583 0.80 -2.16 19.90
C ASN A 583 0.12 -1.57 18.66
N MET A 584 0.27 -2.20 17.50
CA MET A 584 -0.39 -1.76 16.25
C MET A 584 -1.90 -1.93 16.29
N VAL A 585 -2.41 -2.99 16.94
CA VAL A 585 -3.84 -3.18 17.18
C VAL A 585 -4.38 -2.11 18.12
N GLU A 586 -3.66 -1.76 19.19
CA GLU A 586 -4.02 -0.66 20.11
C GLU A 586 -4.10 0.68 19.35
N LEU A 587 -3.09 1.00 18.53
CA LEU A 587 -3.05 2.23 17.73
C LEU A 587 -4.18 2.29 16.71
N LYS A 588 -4.46 1.19 16.00
CA LYS A 588 -5.56 1.08 15.05
C LYS A 588 -6.90 1.35 15.74
N GLN A 589 -7.11 0.80 16.94
CA GLN A 589 -8.33 0.99 17.70
C GLN A 589 -8.49 2.44 18.16
N LYS A 590 -7.42 3.08 18.67
CA LYS A 590 -7.41 4.49 19.05
C LYS A 590 -7.79 5.38 17.85
N ASN A 591 -7.13 5.18 16.70
CA ASN A 591 -7.42 5.92 15.48
C ASN A 591 -8.86 5.72 15.00
N MET A 592 -9.39 4.49 15.10
CA MET A 592 -10.80 4.20 14.78
C MET A 592 -11.75 4.99 15.70
N THR A 593 -11.50 5.01 17.01
CA THR A 593 -12.35 5.77 17.95
C THR A 593 -12.31 7.27 17.70
N GLU A 594 -11.15 7.84 17.40
CA GLU A 594 -11.00 9.26 17.04
C GLU A 594 -11.70 9.58 15.71
N LEU A 595 -11.56 8.71 14.71
CA LEU A 595 -12.21 8.88 13.41
C LEU A 595 -13.74 8.85 13.55
N LEU A 596 -14.28 7.90 14.30
CA LEU A 596 -15.71 7.83 14.60
C LEU A 596 -16.18 9.08 15.34
N GLY A 597 -15.40 9.59 16.29
CA GLY A 597 -15.67 10.87 16.97
C GLY A 597 -15.73 12.05 16.01
N LYS A 598 -14.77 12.17 15.10
CA LYS A 598 -14.73 13.22 14.06
C LYS A 598 -15.89 13.08 13.06
N GLN A 599 -16.22 11.87 12.64
CA GLN A 599 -17.37 11.60 11.76
C GLN A 599 -18.70 11.98 12.44
N GLN A 600 -18.86 11.69 13.73
CA GLN A 600 -20.04 12.08 14.49
C GLN A 600 -20.12 13.61 14.63
N LYS A 601 -19.00 14.29 14.92
CA LYS A 601 -18.91 15.75 14.96
C LYS A 601 -19.28 16.38 13.61
N MET A 602 -18.82 15.80 12.50
CA MET A 602 -19.20 16.22 11.16
C MET A 602 -20.71 16.07 10.90
N LYS A 603 -21.32 14.95 11.33
CA LYS A 603 -22.78 14.77 11.25
C LYS A 603 -23.53 15.85 12.03
N TYR A 604 -23.06 16.22 13.23
CA TYR A 604 -23.67 17.30 14.00
C TYR A 604 -23.53 18.66 13.31
N PHE A 605 -22.36 18.99 12.74
CA PHE A 605 -22.19 20.23 11.97
C PHE A 605 -23.05 20.25 10.70
N GLN A 606 -23.21 19.11 10.02
CA GLN A 606 -24.09 18.99 8.86
C GLN A 606 -25.57 19.18 9.27
N GLN A 607 -26.01 18.57 10.36
CA GLN A 607 -27.35 18.78 10.91
C GLN A 607 -27.58 20.23 11.33
N ALA A 608 -26.56 20.90 11.87
CA ALA A 608 -26.63 22.30 12.26
C ALA A 608 -26.76 23.21 11.03
N LYS A 609 -25.98 22.93 9.97
CA LYS A 609 -26.08 23.61 8.68
C LYS A 609 -27.46 23.42 8.03
N ASP A 610 -28.03 22.21 8.14
CA ASP A 610 -29.33 21.87 7.57
C ASP A 610 -30.52 22.32 8.46
N GLY A 611 -30.26 23.01 9.58
CA GLY A 611 -31.28 23.50 10.52
C GLY A 611 -32.03 22.41 11.28
N LYS A 612 -31.55 21.16 11.24
CA LYS A 612 -32.16 19.97 11.87
C LYS A 612 -31.51 19.58 13.20
N TYR A 613 -30.50 20.33 13.63
CA TYR A 613 -29.79 20.04 14.88
C TYR A 613 -30.60 20.48 16.09
N THR A 614 -30.93 19.53 16.95
CA THR A 614 -31.61 19.79 18.23
C THR A 614 -30.55 19.93 19.33
N MET A 615 -30.39 21.14 19.87
CA MET A 615 -29.52 21.34 21.03
C MET A 615 -30.11 20.62 22.26
N LEU A 616 -29.36 19.68 22.85
CA LEU A 616 -29.77 18.98 24.07
C LEU A 616 -29.79 19.92 25.28
N CYS A 617 -28.83 20.83 25.38
CA CYS A 617 -28.79 21.88 26.41
C CYS A 617 -29.09 23.23 25.74
N LYS A 618 -30.09 23.94 26.26
CA LYS A 618 -30.59 25.21 25.66
C LYS A 618 -30.02 26.46 26.33
N SER A 619 -29.33 26.32 27.45
CA SER A 619 -28.62 27.39 28.17
C SER A 619 -27.22 26.95 28.56
N ASP A 620 -26.27 27.88 28.65
CA ASP A 620 -24.90 27.57 29.11
C ASP A 620 -24.88 26.90 30.48
N SER A 621 -25.76 27.34 31.41
CA SER A 621 -25.85 26.72 32.74
C SER A 621 -26.29 25.25 32.71
N THR A 622 -27.09 24.84 31.72
CA THR A 622 -27.53 23.43 31.57
C THR A 622 -26.50 22.61 30.82
N LEU A 623 -25.69 23.25 29.96
CA LEU A 623 -24.54 22.63 29.32
C LEU A 623 -23.43 22.33 30.33
N GLU A 624 -23.07 23.30 31.19
CA GLU A 624 -22.07 23.14 32.25
C GLU A 624 -22.48 22.05 33.25
N ALA A 625 -23.75 22.02 33.68
CA ALA A 625 -24.26 21.00 34.59
C ALA A 625 -24.23 19.58 33.98
N GLU A 626 -24.58 19.44 32.70
CA GLU A 626 -24.49 18.13 32.03
C GLU A 626 -23.03 17.75 31.74
N ASN A 627 -22.16 18.70 31.43
CA ASN A 627 -20.73 18.45 31.22
C ASN A 627 -20.06 17.96 32.52
N SER A 628 -20.31 18.65 33.65
CA SER A 628 -19.87 18.21 34.99
C SER A 628 -20.34 16.79 35.28
N LYS A 629 -21.61 16.46 35.01
CA LYS A 629 -22.15 15.12 35.23
C LYS A 629 -21.50 14.04 34.35
N GLN A 630 -21.11 14.37 33.12
CA GLN A 630 -20.38 13.44 32.24
C GLN A 630 -18.93 13.25 32.71
N VAL A 631 -18.26 14.32 33.15
CA VAL A 631 -16.91 14.25 33.75
C VAL A 631 -16.92 13.41 35.02
N ASP A 632 -17.86 13.65 35.93
CA ASP A 632 -18.01 12.86 37.17
C ASP A 632 -18.23 11.38 36.86
N ARG A 633 -19.05 11.08 35.84
CA ARG A 633 -19.31 9.71 35.40
C ARG A 633 -18.07 9.05 34.78
N LEU A 634 -17.27 9.79 34.01
CA LEU A 634 -16.01 9.31 33.46
C LEU A 634 -14.97 9.04 34.56
N GLN A 635 -14.85 9.93 35.55
CA GLN A 635 -13.98 9.73 36.71
C GLN A 635 -14.42 8.52 37.55
N THR A 636 -15.72 8.34 37.74
CA THR A 636 -16.27 7.16 38.44
C THR A 636 -15.95 5.86 37.68
N LEU A 637 -16.09 5.86 36.35
CA LEU A 637 -15.74 4.71 35.51
C LEU A 637 -14.23 4.44 35.50
N SER A 638 -13.39 5.48 35.49
CA SER A 638 -11.94 5.34 35.62
C SER A 638 -11.57 4.69 36.95
N ALA A 639 -12.14 5.17 38.07
CA ALA A 639 -11.90 4.60 39.39
C ALA A 639 -12.36 3.12 39.49
N ILE A 640 -13.45 2.75 38.83
CA ILE A 640 -13.90 1.34 38.75
C ILE A 640 -12.90 0.50 37.96
N VAL A 641 -12.42 0.99 36.82
CA VAL A 641 -11.43 0.30 35.99
C VAL A 641 -10.09 0.16 36.72
N ASP A 642 -9.65 1.19 37.43
CA ASP A 642 -8.42 1.17 38.23
C ASP A 642 -8.53 0.18 39.39
N LYS A 643 -9.69 0.14 40.05
CA LYS A 643 -9.99 -0.85 41.10
C LYS A 643 -10.02 -2.27 40.54
N LEU A 644 -10.62 -2.49 39.37
CA LEU A 644 -10.63 -3.81 38.70
C LEU A 644 -9.21 -4.24 38.26
N ASN A 645 -8.38 -3.30 37.80
CA ASN A 645 -6.99 -3.55 37.45
C ASN A 645 -6.11 -3.89 38.67
N GLN A 646 -6.45 -3.38 39.85
CA GLN A 646 -5.79 -3.71 41.12
C GLN A 646 -6.28 -5.03 41.72
N GLU A 647 -7.59 -5.28 41.71
CA GLU A 647 -8.20 -6.49 42.27
C GLU A 647 -7.95 -7.73 41.39
N PHE A 648 -7.82 -7.55 40.07
CA PHE A 648 -7.65 -8.64 39.12
C PHE A 648 -6.51 -8.38 38.11
N PRO A 649 -5.23 -8.59 38.49
CA PRO A 649 -4.08 -8.32 37.63
C PRO A 649 -4.08 -9.09 36.30
N HIS A 650 -4.63 -10.30 36.28
CA HIS A 650 -4.74 -11.13 35.07
C HIS A 650 -5.74 -10.58 34.04
N VAL A 651 -6.62 -9.65 34.42
CA VAL A 651 -7.59 -9.01 33.53
C VAL A 651 -7.05 -7.68 32.98
N GLN A 652 -5.91 -7.19 33.47
CA GLN A 652 -5.29 -5.95 32.98
C GLN A 652 -5.11 -5.90 31.46
N PRO A 653 -4.63 -6.96 30.77
CA PRO A 653 -4.48 -6.91 29.31
C PRO A 653 -5.82 -6.72 28.58
N ALA A 654 -6.89 -7.31 29.10
CA ALA A 654 -8.23 -7.15 28.54
C ALA A 654 -8.84 -5.77 28.83
N LEU A 655 -8.53 -5.20 30.00
CA LEU A 655 -9.01 -3.87 30.44
C LEU A 655 -8.18 -2.71 29.90
N ARG A 656 -6.95 -2.95 29.44
CA ARG A 656 -6.03 -1.94 28.88
C ARG A 656 -6.69 -1.10 27.77
N LYS A 657 -7.51 -1.74 26.93
CA LYS A 657 -8.31 -1.06 25.89
C LYS A 657 -9.31 -0.07 26.45
N VAL A 658 -9.94 -0.41 27.58
CA VAL A 658 -10.93 0.44 28.27
C VAL A 658 -10.22 1.57 28.99
N THR A 659 -9.08 1.30 29.63
CA THR A 659 -8.24 2.31 30.30
C THR A 659 -7.76 3.37 29.31
N LEU A 660 -7.25 2.97 28.14
CA LEU A 660 -6.80 3.90 27.08
C LEU A 660 -7.96 4.73 26.50
N ALA A 661 -9.14 4.13 26.33
CA ALA A 661 -10.32 4.85 25.83
C ALA A 661 -10.86 5.88 26.84
N LEU A 662 -10.85 5.56 28.13
CA LEU A 662 -11.27 6.48 29.18
C LEU A 662 -10.29 7.65 29.35
N SER A 663 -8.98 7.37 29.36
CA SER A 663 -7.95 8.41 29.44
C SER A 663 -7.99 9.38 28.25
N SER A 664 -8.14 8.88 27.03
CA SER A 664 -8.30 9.75 25.84
C SER A 664 -9.53 10.67 25.86
N ARG A 665 -10.55 10.35 26.66
CA ARG A 665 -11.78 11.16 26.79
C ARG A 665 -11.73 12.11 27.98
N ILE A 666 -10.90 11.83 28.97
CA ILE A 666 -10.62 12.71 30.11
C ILE A 666 -9.71 13.84 29.66
N ASP A 667 -8.65 13.54 28.90
CA ASP A 667 -7.72 14.56 28.35
C ASP A 667 -8.43 15.59 27.45
N VAL A 668 -9.53 15.20 26.78
CA VAL A 668 -10.32 16.07 25.89
C VAL A 668 -11.39 16.87 26.67
N ALA A 669 -11.63 16.55 27.94
CA ALA A 669 -12.57 17.27 28.79
C ALA A 669 -11.90 18.39 29.61
N ASP A 670 -10.57 18.33 29.78
CA ASP A 670 -9.76 19.34 30.48
C ASP A 670 -9.21 20.45 29.54
N ASP A 671 -9.24 20.23 28.21
CA ASP A 671 -8.98 21.21 27.14
C ASP A 671 -10.28 21.85 26.63
#